data_AF-A0A837KKM0-F1
#
_entry.id   AF-A0A837KKM0-F1
#
_cell.length_a   1.000
_cell.length_b   1.000
_cell.length_c   1.000
_cell.angle_alpha   90.00
_cell.angle_beta   90.00
_cell.angle_gamma   90.00
#
_symmetry.space_group_name_H-M   'P 1'
#
loop_
_entity.id
_entity.type
_entity.pdbx_description
1 polymer ?
#
loop_
_entity_poly.entity_id
_entity_poly.type
_entity_poly.pdbx_seq_one_letter_code
_entity_poly.pdbx_strand_id
1 'polypeptide(L)'
;MDIINQTNRTMLFEEINPEKLDLITIVGDVKGIDSLSDDKIKEINEHLLVRSFDEFLDKFSPSVYSFYNAANQKVMYTLKKPDGIAEDAISEIKIDQSNDFLKMLFTLIDTKRSQGITNVDFKFENLLDMISPKKVMDDIRQVRKEIHYLYGHYEKLDDGDPKKLDLGDKLNTMFEDASKNYNNVMAMLPLAIEDIKTRLLLGGAQEENQSEAIQIGMLTIGEDGELKIIEAPKSDSRELMVLDENSGNGLMSVFEEDYESITETPSSYVKDLVVRTFCPLPTVHTEVNIETEVQNYNTYLEFYKNAKDDFVKTVKPLVEKILGVKMFFDQYVTKNKGMQPAMLITNTKLDMLVKSSNIPRLETYLNTVNAKNDFTDTIWFGIVPSVDMDSAGKAKVTRERFRGNEKVVKQDGNTMESLTMLLQVVKDFKVQVFFSFSTGEETTFNSMATAGIDKYIDKCGILVRKEFSEFAIPCIPNFTIIPKDKSGVVIDSRMLQTEDGVKLSQEKEDILKLWIEGVYVGASYVAAGIVAAYQCPEYLRETFKVVSREYPGVRFDIEAGENGLRAVTTMAKEISGFTNNIKDSINRKNFGFVFSSENAQIQGKDIKRITVYKARSLAMSEDGFDSIYKTLVSTYIERILRFQTGDFKHDNIVKFFSNNPSSQKSKWLGTRGFVNSIIHDGDDMSYVIDDKSNLCHIDLVFNGNVKNLEVTITKGTTPVKA
;
A
#
# COMPACT_ATOMS: atom_id res chain seq x y z
N MET A 1 16.40 -5.15 -31.65
CA MET A 1 15.37 -4.16 -31.27
C MET A 1 15.63 -3.83 -29.81
N ASP A 2 16.77 -3.17 -29.61
CA ASP A 2 17.53 -3.23 -28.35
C ASP A 2 17.88 -1.81 -27.84
N ILE A 3 17.18 -0.78 -28.35
CA ILE A 3 17.54 0.62 -28.11
C ILE A 3 16.91 1.11 -26.80
N ILE A 4 15.59 0.94 -26.65
CA ILE A 4 14.86 1.29 -25.42
C ILE A 4 14.10 0.06 -24.96
N ASN A 5 14.58 -0.58 -23.89
CA ASN A 5 14.01 -1.82 -23.36
C ASN A 5 13.00 -1.57 -22.23
N GLN A 6 12.99 -0.37 -21.64
CA GLN A 6 12.11 -0.02 -20.53
C GLN A 6 11.56 1.40 -20.71
N THR A 7 10.24 1.53 -20.79
CA THR A 7 9.54 2.84 -20.89
C THR A 7 8.65 3.15 -19.69
N ASN A 8 8.79 2.38 -18.61
CA ASN A 8 7.90 2.44 -17.44
C ASN A 8 8.64 2.51 -16.10
N ARG A 9 9.90 2.93 -16.12
CA ARG A 9 10.63 3.22 -14.89
C ARG A 9 10.10 4.51 -14.26
N THR A 10 9.71 4.42 -13.00
CA THR A 10 9.05 5.49 -12.25
C THR A 10 9.90 5.90 -11.06
N MET A 11 9.96 7.19 -10.75
CA MET A 11 10.63 7.71 -9.57
C MET A 11 9.59 8.14 -8.52
N LEU A 12 9.69 7.65 -7.30
CA LEU A 12 8.83 8.06 -6.18
C LEU A 12 9.57 9.09 -5.32
N PHE A 13 9.01 10.29 -5.23
CA PHE A 13 9.55 11.39 -4.44
C PHE A 13 8.93 11.41 -3.05
N GLU A 14 9.41 10.53 -2.17
CA GLU A 14 8.85 10.31 -0.83
C GLU A 14 9.92 9.76 0.13
N GLU A 15 9.79 10.07 1.42
CA GLU A 15 10.56 9.43 2.51
C GLU A 15 9.77 8.22 3.04
N ILE A 16 10.35 7.02 2.96
CA ILE A 16 9.74 5.78 3.43
C ILE A 16 10.32 5.36 4.78
N ASN A 17 11.65 5.28 4.86
CA ASN A 17 12.37 4.96 6.08
C ASN A 17 13.60 5.86 6.22
N PRO A 18 13.60 6.81 7.16
CA PRO A 18 14.71 7.76 7.33
C PRO A 18 16.02 7.11 7.80
N GLU A 19 15.98 5.87 8.31
CA GLU A 19 17.17 5.11 8.72
C GLU A 19 17.87 4.40 7.54
N LYS A 20 17.24 4.39 6.35
CA LYS A 20 17.82 3.80 5.13
C LYS A 20 18.46 4.88 4.28
N LEU A 21 19.41 4.47 3.44
CA LEU A 21 20.06 5.37 2.48
C LEU A 21 19.03 6.05 1.58
N ASP A 22 19.37 7.26 1.18
CA ASP A 22 18.58 8.09 0.29
C ASP A 22 19.37 8.48 -0.96
N LEU A 23 18.67 8.95 -2.00
CA LEU A 23 19.29 9.27 -3.29
C LEU A 23 20.40 10.33 -3.14
N ILE A 24 20.16 11.37 -2.35
CA ILE A 24 21.06 12.51 -2.20
C ILE A 24 22.35 12.06 -1.52
N THR A 25 22.22 11.19 -0.52
CA THR A 25 23.33 10.61 0.24
C THR A 25 24.19 9.70 -0.64
N ILE A 26 23.60 8.82 -1.45
CA ILE A 26 24.35 7.91 -2.33
C ILE A 26 25.06 8.67 -3.47
N VAL A 27 24.39 9.68 -4.05
CA VAL A 27 24.95 10.53 -5.10
C VAL A 27 26.14 11.34 -4.58
N GLY A 28 26.06 11.87 -3.36
CA GLY A 28 27.17 12.57 -2.72
C GLY A 28 27.44 13.97 -3.30
N ASP A 29 28.68 14.45 -3.17
CA ASP A 29 29.08 15.75 -3.74
C ASP A 29 29.30 15.64 -5.26
N VAL A 30 28.72 16.59 -6.00
CA VAL A 30 28.71 16.61 -7.48
C VAL A 30 29.37 17.87 -8.05
N LYS A 31 30.11 18.63 -7.24
CA LYS A 31 30.83 19.83 -7.71
C LYS A 31 31.78 19.49 -8.86
N GLY A 32 31.49 20.05 -10.03
CA GLY A 32 32.30 19.87 -11.24
C GLY A 32 32.11 18.52 -11.94
N ILE A 33 31.05 17.78 -11.62
CA ILE A 33 30.73 16.49 -12.23
C ILE A 33 29.32 16.57 -12.83
N ASP A 34 29.20 16.35 -14.13
CA ASP A 34 27.90 16.39 -14.83
C ASP A 34 27.22 15.02 -14.94
N SER A 35 27.94 13.92 -14.63
CA SER A 35 27.37 12.58 -14.64
C SER A 35 28.06 11.61 -13.68
N LEU A 36 27.31 10.63 -13.18
CA LEU A 36 27.78 9.59 -12.28
C LEU A 36 28.45 8.44 -13.05
N SER A 37 29.29 7.67 -12.33
CA SER A 37 29.88 6.43 -12.83
C SER A 37 28.86 5.29 -12.82
N ASP A 38 29.11 4.26 -13.64
CA ASP A 38 28.25 3.07 -13.71
C ASP A 38 28.15 2.34 -12.36
N ASP A 39 29.24 2.32 -11.58
CA ASP A 39 29.24 1.71 -10.24
C ASP A 39 28.33 2.47 -9.27
N LYS A 40 28.27 3.81 -9.39
CA LYS A 40 27.34 4.63 -8.60
C LYS A 40 25.89 4.39 -9.03
N ILE A 41 25.62 4.21 -10.32
CA ILE A 41 24.27 3.86 -10.79
C ILE A 41 23.85 2.46 -10.29
N LYS A 42 24.78 1.50 -10.27
CA LYS A 42 24.51 0.17 -9.68
C LYS A 42 24.22 0.25 -8.18
N GLU A 43 24.99 1.01 -7.41
CA GLU A 43 24.76 1.24 -5.98
C GLU A 43 23.39 1.88 -5.73
N ILE A 44 23.02 2.91 -6.51
CA ILE A 44 21.68 3.53 -6.46
C ILE A 44 20.59 2.49 -6.75
N ASN A 45 20.76 1.67 -7.78
CA ASN A 45 19.79 0.63 -8.13
C ASN A 45 19.69 -0.46 -7.05
N GLU A 46 20.81 -0.86 -6.45
CA GLU A 46 20.85 -1.86 -5.39
C GLU A 46 20.02 -1.41 -4.18
N HIS A 47 20.19 -0.17 -3.73
CA HIS A 47 19.52 0.33 -2.54
C HIS A 47 18.12 0.90 -2.80
N LEU A 48 17.87 1.55 -3.95
CA LEU A 48 16.69 2.40 -4.14
C LEU A 48 15.73 1.94 -5.23
N LEU A 49 16.16 1.07 -6.17
CA LEU A 49 15.29 0.55 -7.23
C LEU A 49 14.60 -0.72 -6.77
N VAL A 50 13.28 -0.78 -6.91
CA VAL A 50 12.45 -1.95 -6.61
C VAL A 50 11.62 -2.34 -7.83
N ARG A 51 11.41 -3.64 -8.03
CA ARG A 51 10.61 -4.20 -9.14
C ARG A 51 9.35 -4.90 -8.65
N SER A 52 9.19 -5.07 -7.35
CA SER A 52 8.00 -5.66 -6.73
C SER A 52 7.72 -5.01 -5.38
N PHE A 53 6.51 -5.24 -4.86
CA PHE A 53 6.13 -4.81 -3.52
C PHE A 53 6.93 -5.53 -2.42
N ASP A 54 7.28 -6.80 -2.62
CA ASP A 54 8.06 -7.58 -1.65
C ASP A 54 9.49 -7.05 -1.56
N GLU A 55 10.13 -6.80 -2.71
CA GLU A 55 11.47 -6.17 -2.76
C GLU A 55 11.47 -4.79 -2.09
N PHE A 56 10.35 -4.05 -2.16
CA PHE A 56 10.19 -2.78 -1.44
C PHE A 56 10.20 -2.96 0.08
N LEU A 57 9.43 -3.92 0.60
CA LEU A 57 9.40 -4.21 2.04
C LEU A 57 10.78 -4.65 2.53
N ASP A 58 11.48 -5.47 1.77
CA ASP A 58 12.82 -5.96 2.11
C ASP A 58 13.85 -4.81 2.15
N LYS A 59 13.95 -4.02 1.08
CA LYS A 59 14.97 -2.95 0.97
C LYS A 59 14.74 -1.81 1.95
N PHE A 60 13.50 -1.32 2.04
CA PHE A 60 13.19 -0.15 2.86
C PHE A 60 12.85 -0.49 4.31
N SER A 61 12.43 -1.72 4.59
CA SER A 61 12.10 -2.21 5.93
C SER A 61 11.34 -1.16 6.77
N PRO A 62 10.16 -0.69 6.31
CA PRO A 62 9.46 0.41 6.98
C PRO A 62 9.12 0.04 8.43
N SER A 63 9.47 0.90 9.38
CA SER A 63 9.39 0.60 10.81
C SER A 63 8.74 1.73 11.61
N VAL A 64 8.12 1.36 12.73
CA VAL A 64 7.67 2.27 13.80
C VAL A 64 8.42 1.90 15.06
N TYR A 65 8.92 2.90 15.78
CA TYR A 65 9.62 2.71 17.05
C TYR A 65 8.67 3.00 18.20
N SER A 66 8.72 2.16 19.24
CA SER A 66 7.96 2.37 20.47
C SER A 66 8.86 2.37 21.70
N PHE A 67 8.54 3.22 22.66
CA PHE A 67 9.22 3.25 23.97
C PHE A 67 8.23 3.67 25.06
N TYR A 68 8.50 3.27 26.30
CA TYR A 68 7.64 3.63 27.44
C TYR A 68 8.09 4.94 28.09
N ASN A 69 7.18 5.90 28.21
CA ASN A 69 7.43 7.15 28.91
C ASN A 69 6.87 7.08 30.34
N ALA A 70 7.77 6.91 31.31
CA ALA A 70 7.40 6.80 32.72
C ALA A 70 6.77 8.09 33.30
N ALA A 71 7.04 9.27 32.72
CA ALA A 71 6.53 10.53 33.25
C ALA A 71 5.03 10.71 33.00
N ASN A 72 4.52 10.22 31.87
CA ASN A 72 3.10 10.27 31.53
C ASN A 72 2.41 8.89 31.53
N GLN A 73 3.15 7.83 31.88
CA GLN A 73 2.69 6.44 31.95
C GLN A 73 2.09 5.92 30.62
N LYS A 74 2.69 6.33 29.48
CA LYS A 74 2.21 5.97 28.14
C LYS A 74 3.29 5.34 27.28
N VAL A 75 2.86 4.48 26.36
CA VAL A 75 3.69 4.03 25.24
C VAL A 75 3.68 5.12 24.18
N MET A 76 4.87 5.57 23.80
CA MET A 76 5.07 6.54 22.74
C MET A 76 5.45 5.82 21.46
N TYR A 77 4.91 6.26 20.33
CA TYR A 77 5.25 5.73 19.00
C TYR A 77 5.83 6.83 18.13
N THR A 78 6.89 6.53 17.38
CA THR A 78 7.55 7.45 16.45
C THR A 78 7.93 6.76 15.14
N LEU A 79 7.89 7.50 14.03
CA LEU A 79 8.35 7.01 12.71
C LEU A 79 9.88 7.11 12.56
N LYS A 80 10.53 7.94 13.38
CA LYS A 80 11.98 8.09 13.45
C LYS A 80 12.49 7.41 14.70
N LYS A 81 13.66 6.79 14.63
CA LYS A 81 14.30 6.24 15.82
C LYS A 81 14.58 7.40 16.78
N PRO A 82 14.12 7.35 18.04
CA PRO A 82 14.30 8.46 18.97
C PRO A 82 15.76 8.59 19.39
N ASP A 83 16.32 9.80 19.28
CA ASP A 83 17.68 10.10 19.73
C ASP A 83 17.74 10.21 21.27
N GLY A 84 18.82 9.68 21.87
CA GLY A 84 19.10 9.84 23.30
C GLY A 84 18.37 8.86 24.23
N ILE A 85 17.64 7.88 23.68
CA ILE A 85 17.09 6.74 24.43
C ILE A 85 18.00 5.53 24.20
N ALA A 86 18.24 4.73 25.25
CA ALA A 86 19.05 3.52 25.16
C ALA A 86 18.37 2.47 24.24
N GLU A 87 19.16 1.73 23.46
CA GLU A 87 18.61 0.84 22.42
C GLU A 87 17.76 -0.31 22.98
N ASP A 88 18.10 -0.79 24.18
CA ASP A 88 17.35 -1.79 24.94
C ASP A 88 15.96 -1.31 25.37
N ALA A 89 15.76 0.00 25.47
CA ALA A 89 14.47 0.62 25.81
C ALA A 89 13.60 0.97 24.58
N ILE A 90 14.08 0.72 23.37
CA ILE A 90 13.36 0.98 22.12
C ILE A 90 12.96 -0.35 21.48
N SER A 91 11.67 -0.53 21.24
CA SER A 91 11.17 -1.66 20.43
C SER A 91 10.92 -1.20 19.00
N GLU A 92 11.48 -1.92 18.04
CA GLU A 92 11.22 -1.71 16.61
C GLU A 92 10.05 -2.60 16.16
N ILE A 93 9.04 -1.99 15.56
CA ILE A 93 7.87 -2.66 14.98
C ILE A 93 7.96 -2.51 13.46
N LYS A 94 8.34 -3.60 12.79
CA LYS A 94 8.36 -3.65 11.32
C LYS A 94 6.93 -3.66 10.77
N ILE A 95 6.69 -2.86 9.73
CA ILE A 95 5.42 -2.75 9.02
C ILE A 95 5.53 -3.54 7.71
N ASP A 96 5.66 -4.86 7.85
CA ASP A 96 5.78 -5.81 6.75
C ASP A 96 4.51 -6.68 6.62
N GLN A 97 4.57 -7.72 5.79
CA GLN A 97 3.46 -8.64 5.60
C GLN A 97 3.06 -9.42 6.87
N SER A 98 3.89 -9.44 7.91
CA SER A 98 3.58 -10.10 9.19
C SER A 98 2.72 -9.22 10.11
N ASN A 99 2.73 -7.90 9.91
CA ASN A 99 2.00 -6.93 10.73
C ASN A 99 0.48 -7.04 10.57
N ASP A 100 -0.25 -7.20 11.68
CA ASP A 100 -1.70 -7.43 11.66
C ASP A 100 -2.50 -6.27 11.08
N PHE A 101 -2.09 -5.03 11.34
CA PHE A 101 -2.77 -3.86 10.80
C PHE A 101 -2.63 -3.81 9.28
N LEU A 102 -1.44 -4.08 8.75
CA LEU A 102 -1.20 -4.12 7.31
C LEU A 102 -1.91 -5.32 6.64
N LYS A 103 -1.85 -6.51 7.25
CA LYS A 103 -2.59 -7.71 6.79
C LYS A 103 -4.08 -7.48 6.70
N MET A 104 -4.68 -6.85 7.72
CA MET A 104 -6.09 -6.48 7.73
C MET A 104 -6.43 -5.59 6.54
N LEU A 105 -5.59 -4.57 6.27
CA LEU A 105 -5.80 -3.66 5.14
C LEU A 105 -5.69 -4.37 3.78
N PHE A 106 -4.74 -5.27 3.62
CA PHE A 106 -4.64 -6.09 2.40
C PHE A 106 -5.86 -6.99 2.23
N THR A 107 -6.29 -7.66 3.30
CA THR A 107 -7.49 -8.52 3.30
C THR A 107 -8.72 -7.70 2.94
N LEU A 108 -8.86 -6.49 3.46
CA LEU A 108 -9.91 -5.54 3.09
C LEU A 108 -9.90 -5.21 1.59
N ILE A 109 -8.74 -4.84 1.05
CA ILE A 109 -8.58 -4.49 -0.37
C ILE A 109 -8.94 -5.68 -1.26
N ASP A 110 -8.41 -6.87 -0.97
CA ASP A 110 -8.62 -8.06 -1.80
C ASP A 110 -10.05 -8.61 -1.68
N THR A 111 -10.65 -8.55 -0.49
CA THR A 111 -12.07 -8.91 -0.29
C THR A 111 -12.97 -7.95 -1.06
N LYS A 112 -12.71 -6.63 -0.99
CA LYS A 112 -13.48 -5.64 -1.74
C LYS A 112 -13.28 -5.79 -3.24
N ARG A 113 -12.06 -6.09 -3.70
CA ARG A 113 -11.71 -6.37 -5.11
C ARG A 113 -12.44 -7.59 -5.64
N SER A 114 -12.52 -8.67 -4.87
CA SER A 114 -13.17 -9.92 -5.28
C SER A 114 -14.70 -9.80 -5.31
N GLN A 115 -15.30 -9.10 -4.34
CA GLN A 115 -16.75 -8.86 -4.30
C GLN A 115 -17.18 -7.81 -5.33
N GLY A 116 -16.35 -6.79 -5.56
CA GLY A 116 -16.62 -5.69 -6.49
C GLY A 116 -17.80 -4.80 -6.07
N ILE A 117 -18.03 -4.68 -4.77
CA ILE A 117 -19.11 -3.88 -4.16
C ILE A 117 -18.60 -2.50 -3.72
N THR A 118 -19.53 -1.55 -3.58
CA THR A 118 -19.23 -0.15 -3.22
C THR A 118 -18.89 -0.01 -1.73
N ASN A 119 -18.36 1.16 -1.33
CA ASN A 119 -18.08 1.46 0.08
C ASN A 119 -19.35 1.43 0.94
N VAL A 120 -20.50 1.80 0.38
CA VAL A 120 -21.77 1.85 1.12
C VAL A 120 -22.24 0.44 1.46
N ASP A 121 -22.10 -0.50 0.52
CA ASP A 121 -22.58 -1.87 0.67
C ASP A 121 -21.59 -2.79 1.40
N PHE A 122 -20.31 -2.39 1.48
CA PHE A 122 -19.27 -3.17 2.12
C PHE A 122 -19.39 -3.15 3.66
N LYS A 123 -19.28 -4.34 4.27
CA LYS A 123 -19.32 -4.54 5.73
C LYS A 123 -17.92 -4.52 6.31
N PHE A 124 -17.46 -3.33 6.70
CA PHE A 124 -16.11 -3.14 7.27
C PHE A 124 -15.94 -3.78 8.64
N GLU A 125 -16.97 -3.75 9.48
CA GLU A 125 -16.95 -4.19 10.89
C GLU A 125 -16.31 -5.58 11.05
N ASN A 126 -16.74 -6.57 10.27
CA ASN A 126 -16.25 -7.95 10.37
C ASN A 126 -14.74 -8.11 10.11
N LEU A 127 -14.14 -7.26 9.28
CA LEU A 127 -12.71 -7.32 8.97
C LEU A 127 -11.88 -6.44 9.91
N LEU A 128 -12.49 -5.37 10.44
CA LEU A 128 -11.84 -4.50 11.41
C LEU A 128 -11.58 -5.20 12.76
N ASP A 129 -12.36 -6.24 13.08
CA ASP A 129 -12.16 -7.08 14.25
C ASP A 129 -10.84 -7.89 14.22
N MET A 130 -10.11 -7.89 13.09
CA MET A 130 -8.82 -8.60 12.96
C MET A 130 -7.74 -8.09 13.93
N ILE A 131 -7.87 -6.86 14.44
CA ILE A 131 -6.94 -6.26 15.41
C ILE A 131 -7.47 -6.27 16.86
N SER A 132 -8.62 -6.93 17.10
CA SER A 132 -9.21 -7.07 18.43
C SER A 132 -8.47 -8.13 19.26
N PRO A 133 -8.45 -8.01 20.61
CA PRO A 133 -7.86 -9.04 21.50
C PRO A 133 -8.46 -10.43 21.27
N LYS A 134 -9.76 -10.50 20.99
CA LYS A 134 -10.47 -11.73 20.69
C LYS A 134 -9.86 -12.48 19.50
N LYS A 135 -9.50 -11.76 18.43
CA LYS A 135 -8.89 -12.39 17.25
C LYS A 135 -7.51 -12.97 17.56
N VAL A 136 -6.69 -12.22 18.32
CA VAL A 136 -5.39 -12.70 18.80
C VAL A 136 -5.54 -14.02 19.55
N MET A 137 -6.54 -14.14 20.42
CA MET A 137 -6.83 -15.40 21.11
C MET A 137 -7.29 -16.53 20.19
N ASP A 138 -8.13 -16.25 19.19
CA ASP A 138 -8.56 -17.28 18.25
C ASP A 138 -7.38 -17.83 17.44
N ASP A 139 -6.44 -16.98 17.04
CA ASP A 139 -5.21 -17.39 16.36
C ASP A 139 -4.31 -18.22 17.29
N ILE A 140 -4.19 -17.82 18.56
CA ILE A 140 -3.41 -18.57 19.55
C ILE A 140 -4.06 -19.91 19.89
N ARG A 141 -5.40 -20.00 19.93
CA ARG A 141 -6.10 -21.28 20.08
C ARG A 141 -5.79 -22.23 18.94
N GLN A 142 -5.61 -21.72 17.72
CA GLN A 142 -5.21 -22.53 16.57
C GLN A 142 -3.76 -23.00 16.69
N VAL A 143 -2.82 -22.09 16.99
CA VAL A 143 -1.41 -22.43 17.25
C VAL A 143 -1.30 -23.48 18.36
N ARG A 144 -2.06 -23.29 19.44
CA ARG A 144 -2.14 -24.23 20.55
C ARG A 144 -2.56 -25.63 20.08
N LYS A 145 -3.63 -25.74 19.29
CA LYS A 145 -4.08 -27.05 18.77
C LYS A 145 -2.98 -27.73 17.96
N GLU A 146 -2.24 -26.97 17.18
CA GLU A 146 -1.13 -27.48 16.37
C GLU A 146 0.06 -27.92 17.23
N ILE A 147 0.46 -27.12 18.23
CA ILE A 147 1.53 -27.50 19.18
C ILE A 147 1.15 -28.79 19.93
N HIS A 148 -0.07 -28.86 20.48
CA HIS A 148 -0.55 -30.05 21.19
C HIS A 148 -0.60 -31.27 20.28
N TYR A 149 -1.06 -31.11 19.04
CA TYR A 149 -1.08 -32.19 18.05
C TYR A 149 0.34 -32.68 17.73
N LEU A 150 1.27 -31.78 17.42
CA LEU A 150 2.65 -32.13 17.05
C LEU A 150 3.41 -32.73 18.24
N TYR A 151 3.26 -32.15 19.44
CA TYR A 151 3.88 -32.64 20.67
C TYR A 151 3.38 -34.05 21.04
N GLY A 152 2.08 -34.29 20.94
CA GLY A 152 1.51 -35.61 21.19
C GLY A 152 1.95 -36.68 20.18
N HIS A 153 2.41 -36.29 18.98
CA HIS A 153 3.07 -37.22 18.03
C HIS A 153 4.56 -37.36 18.32
N TYR A 154 5.21 -36.28 18.75
CA TYR A 154 6.62 -36.25 19.12
C TYR A 154 6.91 -37.20 20.31
N GLU A 155 6.08 -37.19 21.35
CA GLU A 155 6.24 -38.08 22.52
C GLU A 155 6.07 -39.58 22.19
N LYS A 156 5.27 -39.90 21.16
CA LYS A 156 5.00 -41.31 20.78
C LYS A 156 6.13 -41.97 20.01
N LEU A 157 7.14 -41.21 19.61
CA LEU A 157 8.28 -41.70 18.82
C LEU A 157 9.49 -41.96 19.73
N ASP A 158 10.27 -42.98 19.35
CA ASP A 158 11.49 -43.35 20.06
C ASP A 158 12.61 -42.31 19.86
N ASP A 159 13.48 -42.20 20.85
CA ASP A 159 14.64 -41.29 20.79
C ASP A 159 15.60 -41.71 19.66
N GLY A 160 15.92 -40.75 18.78
CA GLY A 160 16.77 -40.97 17.61
C GLY A 160 16.04 -41.33 16.31
N ASP A 161 14.70 -41.46 16.32
CA ASP A 161 13.92 -41.57 15.08
C ASP A 161 14.04 -40.28 14.24
N PRO A 162 14.46 -40.34 12.97
CA PRO A 162 14.50 -39.18 12.08
C PRO A 162 13.17 -38.39 12.02
N LYS A 163 12.02 -39.07 12.12
CA LYS A 163 10.71 -38.40 12.14
C LYS A 163 10.45 -37.63 13.44
N LYS A 164 11.01 -38.09 14.56
CA LYS A 164 10.94 -37.36 15.83
C LYS A 164 11.76 -36.09 15.75
N LEU A 165 12.93 -36.15 15.11
CA LEU A 165 13.76 -34.98 14.83
C LEU A 165 13.05 -33.98 13.90
N ASP A 166 12.44 -34.45 12.80
CA ASP A 166 11.66 -33.59 11.89
C ASP A 166 10.46 -32.90 12.60
N LEU A 167 9.79 -33.61 13.52
CA LEU A 167 8.73 -33.03 14.35
C LEU A 167 9.30 -32.04 15.39
N GLY A 168 10.47 -32.34 15.95
CA GLY A 168 11.21 -31.45 16.83
C GLY A 168 11.56 -30.13 16.16
N ASP A 169 12.07 -30.14 14.92
CA ASP A 169 12.38 -28.92 14.15
C ASP A 169 11.14 -28.05 13.93
N LYS A 170 9.98 -28.67 13.66
CA LYS A 170 8.71 -27.96 13.54
C LYS A 170 8.25 -27.37 14.87
N LEU A 171 8.32 -28.14 15.95
CA LEU A 171 7.98 -27.66 17.29
C LEU A 171 8.89 -26.50 17.70
N ASN A 172 10.20 -26.61 17.49
CA ASN A 172 11.16 -25.54 17.76
C ASN A 172 10.79 -24.26 17.00
N THR A 173 10.41 -24.36 15.72
CA THR A 173 9.95 -23.20 14.94
C THR A 173 8.70 -22.57 15.55
N MET A 174 7.74 -23.38 16.00
CA MET A 174 6.50 -22.88 16.62
C MET A 174 6.73 -22.26 18.00
N PHE A 175 7.62 -22.84 18.82
CA PHE A 175 8.03 -22.28 20.10
C PHE A 175 8.79 -20.97 19.90
N GLU A 176 9.73 -20.91 18.96
CA GLU A 176 10.44 -19.68 18.59
C GLU A 176 9.48 -18.56 18.14
N ASP A 177 8.42 -18.91 17.40
CA ASP A 177 7.40 -17.93 17.00
C ASP A 177 6.52 -17.47 18.18
N ALA A 178 6.22 -18.36 19.13
CA ALA A 178 5.48 -18.00 20.34
C ALA A 178 6.32 -17.13 21.29
N SER A 179 7.60 -17.48 21.46
CA SER A 179 8.53 -16.93 22.43
C SER A 179 8.97 -15.49 22.13
N LYS A 180 9.00 -15.10 20.84
CA LYS A 180 9.25 -13.72 20.37
C LYS A 180 8.41 -12.66 21.07
N ASN A 181 7.22 -13.04 21.57
CA ASN A 181 6.28 -12.12 22.19
C ASN A 181 6.34 -12.11 23.73
N TYR A 182 7.06 -13.05 24.38
CA TYR A 182 7.05 -13.23 25.83
C TYR A 182 7.58 -12.01 26.58
N ASN A 183 8.61 -11.38 26.04
CA ASN A 183 9.24 -10.19 26.62
C ASN A 183 8.55 -8.87 26.21
N ASN A 184 7.54 -8.93 25.34
CA ASN A 184 6.81 -7.75 24.87
C ASN A 184 5.47 -7.61 25.60
N VAL A 185 5.41 -6.71 26.58
CA VAL A 185 4.20 -6.42 27.37
C VAL A 185 2.99 -6.08 26.48
N MET A 186 3.19 -5.42 25.33
CA MET A 186 2.09 -5.09 24.41
C MET A 186 1.51 -6.32 23.71
N ALA A 187 2.34 -7.33 23.44
CA ALA A 187 1.90 -8.59 22.86
C ALA A 187 1.22 -9.49 23.90
N MET A 188 1.61 -9.35 25.17
CA MET A 188 1.01 -10.08 26.31
C MET A 188 -0.30 -9.48 26.83
N LEU A 189 -0.55 -8.19 26.60
CA LEU A 189 -1.78 -7.53 27.08
C LEU A 189 -3.08 -8.17 26.55
N PRO A 190 -3.23 -8.46 25.24
CA PRO A 190 -4.39 -9.21 24.74
C PRO A 190 -4.61 -10.55 25.45
N LEU A 191 -3.53 -11.26 25.72
CA LEU A 191 -3.55 -12.55 26.43
C LEU A 191 -4.04 -12.39 27.85
N ALA A 192 -3.49 -11.41 28.59
CA ALA A 192 -3.90 -11.13 29.96
C ALA A 192 -5.37 -10.73 30.04
N ILE A 193 -5.86 -9.87 29.13
CA ILE A 193 -7.26 -9.45 29.08
C ILE A 193 -8.19 -10.67 28.91
N GLU A 194 -7.87 -11.56 27.97
CA GLU A 194 -8.72 -12.72 27.68
C GLU A 194 -8.57 -13.86 28.71
N ASP A 195 -7.40 -14.05 29.32
CA ASP A 195 -7.20 -14.96 30.45
C ASP A 195 -8.08 -14.54 31.64
N ILE A 196 -8.00 -13.26 32.05
CA ILE A 196 -8.81 -12.73 33.15
C ILE A 196 -10.30 -12.89 32.85
N LYS A 197 -10.72 -12.51 31.64
CA LYS A 197 -12.11 -12.64 31.19
C LYS A 197 -12.60 -14.08 31.23
N THR A 198 -11.79 -15.03 30.73
CA THR A 198 -12.13 -16.44 30.72
C THR A 198 -12.25 -16.98 32.14
N ARG A 199 -11.31 -16.63 33.04
CA ARG A 199 -11.34 -17.04 34.45
C ARG A 199 -12.56 -16.49 35.19
N LEU A 200 -12.89 -15.21 35.01
CA LEU A 200 -14.02 -14.59 35.69
C LEU A 200 -15.37 -15.11 35.18
N LEU A 201 -15.52 -15.28 33.87
CA LEU A 201 -16.79 -15.73 33.28
C LEU A 201 -17.03 -17.24 33.45
N LEU A 202 -15.98 -18.08 33.39
CA LEU A 202 -16.11 -19.52 33.62
C LEU A 202 -16.10 -19.87 35.11
N GLY A 203 -15.38 -19.11 35.94
CA GLY A 203 -15.37 -19.27 37.40
C GLY A 203 -16.71 -18.92 38.05
N GLY A 204 -17.40 -17.88 37.54
CA GLY A 204 -18.73 -17.51 38.02
C GLY A 204 -19.84 -18.50 37.64
N ALA A 205 -19.68 -19.26 36.54
CA ALA A 205 -20.69 -20.21 36.07
C ALA A 205 -20.84 -21.47 36.96
N GLN A 206 -19.91 -21.71 37.89
CA GLN A 206 -19.97 -22.83 38.83
C GLN A 206 -20.61 -22.49 40.18
N GLU A 207 -20.72 -21.21 40.56
CA GLU A 207 -21.37 -20.85 41.83
C GLU A 207 -22.90 -20.79 41.73
N GLU A 208 -23.48 -20.69 40.52
CA GLU A 208 -24.93 -20.48 40.35
C GLU A 208 -25.74 -21.60 39.68
N ASN A 209 -25.14 -22.72 39.28
CA ASN A 209 -25.92 -23.79 38.65
C ASN A 209 -26.30 -24.93 39.63
N GLN A 210 -27.35 -24.68 40.42
CA GLN A 210 -28.44 -25.65 40.57
C GLN A 210 -29.26 -25.72 39.26
N SER A 211 -28.60 -25.82 38.11
CA SER A 211 -29.26 -26.23 36.88
C SER A 211 -29.66 -27.70 37.07
N GLU A 212 -30.96 -28.00 37.03
CA GLU A 212 -31.45 -29.38 36.94
C GLU A 212 -30.57 -30.12 35.93
N ALA A 213 -29.91 -31.19 36.39
CA ALA A 213 -29.09 -32.02 35.55
C ALA A 213 -29.95 -32.46 34.35
N ILE A 214 -29.53 -32.13 33.12
CA ILE A 214 -30.20 -32.62 31.92
C ILE A 214 -30.02 -34.16 31.92
N GLN A 215 -31.02 -34.87 32.44
CA GLN A 215 -31.09 -36.33 32.41
C GLN A 215 -31.59 -36.74 31.03
N ILE A 216 -30.66 -37.09 30.14
CA ILE A 216 -30.99 -37.67 28.84
C ILE A 216 -31.34 -39.15 29.06
N GLY A 217 -32.64 -39.48 28.97
CA GLY A 217 -33.13 -40.86 29.01
C GLY A 217 -33.23 -41.46 27.61
N MET A 218 -32.82 -42.72 27.46
CA MET A 218 -33.02 -43.48 26.21
C MET A 218 -34.36 -44.23 26.28
N LEU A 219 -35.22 -44.03 25.27
CA LEU A 219 -36.49 -44.76 25.14
C LEU A 219 -36.20 -46.19 24.66
N THR A 220 -36.56 -47.17 25.47
CA THR A 220 -36.46 -48.59 25.12
C THR A 220 -37.78 -49.29 25.39
N ILE A 221 -38.10 -50.32 24.60
CA ILE A 221 -39.32 -51.10 24.74
C ILE A 221 -38.96 -52.37 25.51
N GLY A 222 -39.61 -52.59 26.66
CA GLY A 222 -39.43 -53.81 27.46
C GLY A 222 -40.03 -55.05 26.80
N GLU A 223 -39.69 -56.23 27.30
CA GLU A 223 -40.08 -57.53 26.70
C GLU A 223 -41.60 -57.74 26.56
N ASP A 224 -42.41 -56.93 27.27
CA ASP A 224 -43.89 -56.97 27.23
C ASP A 224 -44.52 -55.89 26.31
N GLY A 225 -43.71 -55.08 25.62
CA GLY A 225 -44.17 -54.04 24.69
C GLY A 225 -44.37 -52.64 25.31
N GLU A 226 -44.00 -52.42 26.56
CA GLU A 226 -44.12 -51.14 27.26
C GLU A 226 -42.88 -50.25 27.04
N LEU A 227 -43.09 -48.94 26.78
CA LEU A 227 -42.01 -47.95 26.68
C LEU A 227 -41.45 -47.63 28.08
N LYS A 228 -40.18 -47.99 28.33
CA LYS A 228 -39.42 -47.61 29.53
C LYS A 228 -38.31 -46.62 29.17
N ILE A 229 -38.25 -45.53 29.94
CA ILE A 229 -37.16 -44.56 29.90
C ILE A 229 -36.08 -45.06 30.85
N ILE A 230 -34.95 -45.50 30.30
CA ILE A 230 -33.78 -45.88 31.09
C ILE A 230 -32.81 -44.71 31.03
N GLU A 231 -32.29 -44.30 32.19
CA GLU A 231 -31.20 -43.33 32.27
C GLU A 231 -30.05 -43.88 31.41
N ALA A 232 -29.62 -43.13 30.39
CA ALA A 232 -28.47 -43.54 29.61
C ALA A 232 -27.29 -43.65 30.59
N PRO A 233 -26.49 -44.75 30.58
CA PRO A 233 -25.28 -44.79 31.38
C PRO A 233 -24.49 -43.53 31.04
N LYS A 234 -24.04 -42.79 32.07
CA LYS A 234 -23.27 -41.57 31.91
C LYS A 234 -22.12 -41.86 30.96
N SER A 235 -22.32 -41.59 29.68
CA SER A 235 -21.23 -41.50 28.73
C SER A 235 -20.50 -40.26 29.17
N ASP A 236 -19.26 -40.42 29.62
CA ASP A 236 -18.35 -39.31 29.84
C ASP A 236 -18.57 -38.32 28.70
N SER A 237 -19.02 -37.13 29.11
CA SER A 237 -19.40 -36.04 28.24
C SER A 237 -18.34 -35.86 27.18
N ARG A 238 -18.68 -36.25 25.96
CA ARG A 238 -17.83 -36.15 24.78
C ARG A 238 -17.83 -34.72 24.24
N GLU A 239 -17.57 -33.77 25.13
CA GLU A 239 -17.33 -32.35 24.86
C GLU A 239 -16.22 -31.82 25.78
N LEU A 240 -15.09 -32.49 25.73
CA LEU A 240 -13.75 -31.94 25.96
C LEU A 240 -12.81 -32.99 25.36
N MET A 241 -11.91 -32.56 24.49
CA MET A 241 -10.80 -33.39 24.05
C MET A 241 -10.17 -34.00 25.30
N VAL A 242 -10.25 -35.33 25.43
CA VAL A 242 -9.43 -36.09 26.37
C VAL A 242 -7.99 -35.88 25.93
N LEU A 243 -7.34 -34.87 26.52
CA LEU A 243 -5.90 -34.74 26.55
C LEU A 243 -5.40 -35.87 27.47
N ASP A 244 -4.46 -36.69 27.00
CA ASP A 244 -3.73 -37.62 27.88
C ASP A 244 -3.05 -36.79 28.98
N GLU A 245 -3.47 -36.96 30.24
CA GLU A 245 -3.01 -36.16 31.39
C GLU A 245 -1.47 -36.16 31.57
N ASN A 246 -0.77 -37.19 31.07
CA ASN A 246 0.70 -37.26 31.10
C ASN A 246 1.39 -36.36 30.08
N SER A 247 0.82 -36.19 28.87
CA SER A 247 1.41 -35.36 27.81
C SER A 247 1.24 -33.85 28.09
N GLY A 248 0.18 -33.47 28.81
CA GLY A 248 -0.09 -32.09 29.19
C GLY A 248 0.94 -31.52 30.19
N ASN A 249 1.35 -32.31 31.18
CA ASN A 249 2.35 -31.89 32.17
C ASN A 249 3.75 -31.70 31.55
N GLY A 250 4.13 -32.56 30.61
CA GLY A 250 5.40 -32.42 29.89
C GLY A 250 5.47 -31.13 29.08
N LEU A 251 4.42 -30.81 28.33
CA LEU A 251 4.34 -29.58 27.54
C LEU A 251 4.33 -28.31 28.41
N MET A 252 3.71 -28.36 29.60
CA MET A 252 3.76 -27.24 30.56
C MET A 252 5.19 -26.92 30.99
N SER A 253 5.97 -27.94 31.38
CA SER A 253 7.38 -27.73 31.76
C SER A 253 8.19 -27.15 30.60
N VAL A 254 7.94 -27.57 29.36
CA VAL A 254 8.61 -26.99 28.19
C VAL A 254 8.32 -25.50 28.03
N PHE A 255 7.08 -25.06 28.21
CA PHE A 255 6.75 -23.62 28.16
C PHE A 255 7.32 -22.82 29.33
N GLU A 256 7.39 -23.40 30.53
CA GLU A 256 8.02 -22.77 31.70
C GLU A 256 9.53 -22.58 31.47
N GLU A 257 10.21 -23.63 31.03
CA GLU A 257 11.65 -23.62 30.72
C GLU A 257 11.97 -22.66 29.57
N ASP A 258 11.14 -22.65 28.52
CA ASP A 258 11.30 -21.73 27.39
C ASP A 258 11.24 -20.26 27.85
N TYR A 259 10.23 -19.89 28.64
CA TYR A 259 10.11 -18.53 29.20
C TYR A 259 11.30 -18.17 30.10
N GLU A 260 11.70 -19.06 31.02
CA GLU A 260 12.81 -18.79 31.93
C GLU A 260 14.16 -18.69 31.19
N SER A 261 14.31 -19.37 30.05
CA SER A 261 15.56 -19.37 29.27
C SER A 261 15.78 -18.09 28.46
N ILE A 262 14.71 -17.43 28.03
CA ILE A 262 14.76 -16.25 27.14
C ILE A 262 14.52 -14.91 27.85
N THR A 263 14.06 -14.92 29.11
CA THR A 263 13.71 -13.73 29.85
C THR A 263 14.77 -13.41 30.91
N GLU A 264 15.41 -12.24 30.82
CA GLU A 264 16.44 -11.82 31.79
C GLU A 264 15.90 -11.58 33.20
N THR A 265 14.63 -11.17 33.31
CA THR A 265 13.93 -10.94 34.60
C THR A 265 12.57 -11.66 34.63
N PRO A 266 12.56 -12.99 34.88
CA PRO A 266 11.34 -13.80 34.83
C PRO A 266 10.31 -13.34 35.87
N SER A 267 9.07 -13.17 35.44
CA SER A 267 7.91 -12.89 36.31
C SER A 267 7.07 -14.15 36.45
N SER A 268 6.74 -14.54 37.68
CA SER A 268 5.86 -15.69 37.94
C SER A 268 4.49 -15.49 37.28
N TYR A 269 3.95 -14.28 37.32
CA TYR A 269 2.67 -13.96 36.69
C TYR A 269 2.68 -14.17 35.17
N VAL A 270 3.75 -13.71 34.50
CA VAL A 270 3.87 -13.84 33.03
C VAL A 270 4.11 -15.30 32.64
N LYS A 271 4.92 -16.02 33.41
CA LYS A 271 5.11 -17.46 33.25
C LYS A 271 3.76 -18.20 33.32
N ASP A 272 2.99 -17.96 34.38
CA ASP A 272 1.70 -18.60 34.54
C ASP A 272 0.70 -18.19 33.44
N LEU A 273 0.76 -16.94 32.96
CA LEU A 273 -0.06 -16.47 31.84
C LEU A 273 0.27 -17.22 30.54
N VAL A 274 1.56 -17.37 30.21
CA VAL A 274 2.01 -18.12 29.03
C VAL A 274 1.55 -19.57 29.13
N VAL A 275 1.81 -20.23 30.26
CA VAL A 275 1.42 -21.62 30.50
C VAL A 275 -0.09 -21.79 30.39
N ARG A 276 -0.91 -20.93 31.01
CA ARG A 276 -2.37 -21.02 30.92
C ARG A 276 -2.90 -20.76 29.50
N THR A 277 -2.23 -19.90 28.75
CA THR A 277 -2.63 -19.58 27.37
C THR A 277 -2.47 -20.81 26.46
N PHE A 278 -1.31 -21.47 26.53
CA PHE A 278 -0.97 -22.61 25.66
C PHE A 278 -1.34 -23.97 26.24
N CYS A 279 -1.44 -24.11 27.57
CA CYS A 279 -1.79 -25.34 28.29
C CYS A 279 -2.88 -25.04 29.34
N PRO A 280 -4.12 -24.74 28.93
CA PRO A 280 -5.20 -24.46 29.86
C PRO A 280 -5.54 -25.72 30.68
N LEU A 281 -5.34 -25.66 31.99
CA LEU A 281 -5.71 -26.74 32.91
C LEU A 281 -7.24 -26.77 33.14
N PRO A 282 -7.83 -27.94 33.41
CA PRO A 282 -9.14 -28.00 34.04
C PRO A 282 -9.05 -27.31 35.40
N THR A 283 -9.81 -26.22 35.53
CA THR A 283 -10.02 -25.36 36.71
C THR A 283 -9.30 -25.80 37.99
N VAL A 284 -8.09 -25.30 38.20
CA VAL A 284 -7.50 -25.24 39.55
C VAL A 284 -8.13 -24.04 40.24
N HIS A 285 -8.86 -24.29 41.33
CA HIS A 285 -9.41 -23.25 42.20
C HIS A 285 -8.25 -22.46 42.84
N THR A 286 -7.75 -21.44 42.14
CA THR A 286 -7.06 -20.34 42.81
C THR A 286 -8.13 -19.46 43.47
N GLU A 287 -7.94 -19.09 44.74
CA GLU A 287 -8.75 -18.07 45.39
C GLU A 287 -8.52 -16.74 44.63
N VAL A 288 -9.38 -16.44 43.67
CA VAL A 288 -9.25 -15.25 42.83
C VAL A 288 -9.97 -14.09 43.52
N ASN A 289 -9.25 -13.00 43.79
CA ASN A 289 -9.87 -11.74 44.20
C ASN A 289 -10.62 -11.11 43.01
N ILE A 290 -11.93 -11.36 42.93
CA ILE A 290 -12.81 -10.93 41.85
C ILE A 290 -12.72 -9.42 41.61
N GLU A 291 -12.73 -8.62 42.66
CA GLU A 291 -12.71 -7.15 42.57
C GLU A 291 -11.40 -6.66 41.92
N THR A 292 -10.26 -7.23 42.34
CA THR A 292 -8.94 -6.87 41.81
C THR A 292 -8.79 -7.30 40.35
N GLU A 293 -9.28 -8.48 39.98
CA GLU A 293 -9.22 -8.95 38.59
C GLU A 293 -10.13 -8.15 37.65
N VAL A 294 -11.33 -7.77 38.11
CA VAL A 294 -12.21 -6.86 37.35
C VAL A 294 -11.54 -5.50 37.13
N GLN A 295 -10.84 -4.97 38.15
CA GLN A 295 -10.07 -3.74 38.02
C GLN A 295 -8.89 -3.90 37.06
N ASN A 296 -8.13 -5.00 37.14
CA ASN A 296 -7.02 -5.30 36.25
C ASN A 296 -7.49 -5.43 34.80
N TYR A 297 -8.56 -6.19 34.55
CA TYR A 297 -9.18 -6.33 33.23
C TYR A 297 -9.53 -4.97 32.62
N ASN A 298 -10.28 -4.14 33.34
CA ASN A 298 -10.70 -2.83 32.84
C ASN A 298 -9.51 -1.90 32.60
N THR A 299 -8.49 -1.95 33.45
CA THR A 299 -7.26 -1.16 33.32
C THR A 299 -6.43 -1.60 32.10
N TYR A 300 -6.22 -2.90 31.93
CA TYR A 300 -5.49 -3.46 30.79
C TYR A 300 -6.22 -3.20 29.47
N LEU A 301 -7.54 -3.32 29.46
CA LEU A 301 -8.36 -3.04 28.29
C LEU A 301 -8.27 -1.56 27.87
N GLU A 302 -8.34 -0.63 28.83
CA GLU A 302 -8.20 0.80 28.57
C GLU A 302 -6.79 1.17 28.11
N PHE A 303 -5.77 0.57 28.72
CA PHE A 303 -4.38 0.75 28.31
C PHE A 303 -4.13 0.20 26.89
N TYR A 304 -4.62 -1.00 26.57
CA TYR A 304 -4.53 -1.60 25.23
C TYR A 304 -5.20 -0.72 24.18
N LYS A 305 -6.40 -0.21 24.48
CA LYS A 305 -7.11 0.73 23.60
C LYS A 305 -6.27 1.97 23.32
N ASN A 306 -5.77 2.63 24.36
CA ASN A 306 -5.00 3.88 24.21
C ASN A 306 -3.70 3.64 23.43
N ALA A 307 -2.98 2.57 23.76
CA ALA A 307 -1.74 2.21 23.07
C ALA A 307 -1.98 1.89 21.58
N LYS A 308 -3.06 1.17 21.25
CA LYS A 308 -3.41 0.87 19.85
C LYS A 308 -3.90 2.09 19.10
N ASP A 309 -4.65 2.99 19.73
CA ASP A 309 -5.11 4.24 19.10
C ASP A 309 -3.92 5.14 18.75
N ASP A 310 -2.97 5.31 19.66
CA ASP A 310 -1.74 6.07 19.43
C ASP A 310 -0.85 5.41 18.36
N PHE A 311 -0.74 4.07 18.35
CA PHE A 311 -0.05 3.33 17.30
C PHE A 311 -0.68 3.58 15.92
N VAL A 312 -2.00 3.42 15.79
CA VAL A 312 -2.73 3.59 14.52
C VAL A 312 -2.57 5.02 13.98
N LYS A 313 -2.66 6.04 14.85
CA LYS A 313 -2.44 7.43 14.46
C LYS A 313 -1.02 7.68 13.94
N THR A 314 -0.02 7.13 14.61
CA THR A 314 1.38 7.30 14.21
C THR A 314 1.73 6.53 12.94
N VAL A 315 1.24 5.29 12.79
CA VAL A 315 1.58 4.42 11.65
C VAL A 315 0.82 4.80 10.37
N LYS A 316 -0.37 5.43 10.50
CA LYS A 316 -1.25 5.72 9.36
C LYS A 316 -0.54 6.38 8.16
N PRO A 317 0.23 7.48 8.31
CA PRO A 317 0.90 8.11 7.16
C PRO A 317 1.88 7.15 6.46
N LEU A 318 2.60 6.32 7.22
CA LEU A 318 3.51 5.32 6.67
C LEU A 318 2.73 4.21 5.94
N VAL A 319 1.64 3.75 6.51
CA VAL A 319 0.77 2.73 5.91
C VAL A 319 0.14 3.23 4.59
N GLU A 320 -0.31 4.48 4.52
CA GLU A 320 -0.83 5.04 3.27
C GLU A 320 0.25 5.07 2.16
N LYS A 321 1.52 5.34 2.51
CA LYS A 321 2.66 5.24 1.58
C LYS A 321 2.91 3.81 1.13
N ILE A 322 2.94 2.85 2.07
CA ILE A 322 3.12 1.41 1.77
C ILE A 322 2.00 0.91 0.85
N LEU A 323 0.76 1.25 1.15
CA LEU A 323 -0.40 0.93 0.31
C LEU A 323 -0.28 1.56 -1.07
N GLY A 324 0.20 2.80 -1.17
CA GLY A 324 0.49 3.45 -2.45
C GLY A 324 1.47 2.66 -3.30
N VAL A 325 2.61 2.25 -2.73
CA VAL A 325 3.61 1.42 -3.44
C VAL A 325 3.02 0.07 -3.85
N LYS A 326 2.26 -0.59 -2.98
CA LYS A 326 1.54 -1.83 -3.33
C LYS A 326 0.59 -1.60 -4.50
N MET A 327 -0.22 -0.55 -4.44
CA MET A 327 -1.21 -0.25 -5.47
C MET A 327 -0.55 0.11 -6.81
N PHE A 328 0.65 0.71 -6.81
CA PHE A 328 1.42 0.92 -8.04
C PHE A 328 1.76 -0.43 -8.71
N PHE A 329 2.36 -1.36 -7.97
CA PHE A 329 2.76 -2.67 -8.52
C PHE A 329 1.57 -3.57 -8.85
N ASP A 330 0.50 -3.52 -8.04
CA ASP A 330 -0.73 -4.28 -8.27
C ASP A 330 -1.38 -3.95 -9.62
N GLN A 331 -1.15 -2.76 -10.22
CA GLN A 331 -1.72 -2.43 -11.53
C GLN A 331 -1.20 -3.35 -12.65
N TYR A 332 -0.04 -3.96 -12.49
CA TYR A 332 0.59 -4.83 -13.49
C TYR A 332 0.09 -6.29 -13.37
N VAL A 333 -1.14 -6.53 -13.84
CA VAL A 333 -1.77 -7.86 -13.84
C VAL A 333 -1.52 -8.56 -15.17
N THR A 334 -0.39 -9.26 -15.30
CA THR A 334 -0.06 -10.09 -16.47
C THR A 334 0.41 -11.48 -16.04
N LYS A 335 0.12 -12.51 -16.84
CA LYS A 335 0.65 -13.86 -16.60
C LYS A 335 2.08 -14.00 -17.07
N ASN A 336 2.44 -13.33 -18.15
CA ASN A 336 3.79 -13.34 -18.72
C ASN A 336 4.57 -12.14 -18.24
N LYS A 337 5.74 -12.36 -17.63
CA LYS A 337 6.67 -11.29 -17.29
C LYS A 337 7.22 -10.68 -18.58
N GLY A 338 6.80 -9.47 -18.89
CA GLY A 338 7.33 -8.66 -19.99
C GLY A 338 8.15 -7.50 -19.43
N MET A 339 7.89 -6.29 -19.93
CA MET A 339 8.40 -5.04 -19.37
C MET A 339 7.73 -4.71 -18.02
N GLN A 340 8.15 -5.38 -16.95
CA GLN A 340 7.63 -5.17 -15.60
C GLN A 340 7.96 -3.74 -15.11
N PRO A 341 6.99 -3.01 -14.52
CA PRO A 341 7.25 -1.71 -13.91
C PRO A 341 8.35 -1.78 -12.85
N ALA A 342 9.17 -0.74 -12.77
CA ALA A 342 10.17 -0.58 -11.72
C ALA A 342 10.05 0.81 -11.10
N MET A 343 10.26 0.91 -9.80
CA MET A 343 10.16 2.15 -9.03
C MET A 343 11.49 2.45 -8.34
N LEU A 344 12.05 3.63 -8.59
CA LEU A 344 13.18 4.18 -7.86
C LEU A 344 12.64 5.10 -6.77
N ILE A 345 12.87 4.77 -5.50
CA ILE A 345 12.37 5.55 -4.37
C ILE A 345 13.48 6.48 -3.89
N THR A 346 13.24 7.79 -3.85
CA THR A 346 14.27 8.75 -3.40
C THR A 346 14.62 8.59 -1.94
N ASN A 347 13.64 8.14 -1.13
CA ASN A 347 13.72 8.00 0.31
C ASN A 347 14.14 9.30 1.01
N THR A 348 13.66 10.42 0.48
CA THR A 348 13.92 11.76 1.02
C THR A 348 12.64 12.56 0.95
N LYS A 349 12.39 13.38 1.97
CA LYS A 349 11.29 14.34 1.92
C LYS A 349 11.46 15.27 0.72
N LEU A 350 10.36 15.59 0.04
CA LEU A 350 10.42 16.38 -1.20
C LEU A 350 11.08 17.75 -0.98
N ASP A 351 10.70 18.44 0.10
CA ASP A 351 11.23 19.75 0.48
C ASP A 351 12.76 19.73 0.68
N MET A 352 13.30 18.63 1.20
CA MET A 352 14.74 18.40 1.37
C MET A 352 15.41 18.12 0.02
N LEU A 353 14.77 17.34 -0.86
CA LEU A 353 15.30 17.02 -2.19
C LEU A 353 15.44 18.25 -3.08
N VAL A 354 14.44 19.15 -3.05
CA VAL A 354 14.41 20.35 -3.88
C VAL A 354 15.12 21.56 -3.26
N LYS A 355 15.84 21.38 -2.14
CA LYS A 355 16.71 22.45 -1.63
C LYS A 355 17.76 22.81 -2.67
N SER A 356 18.09 24.10 -2.77
CA SER A 356 19.10 24.60 -3.72
C SER A 356 20.46 23.90 -3.60
N SER A 357 20.84 23.42 -2.41
CA SER A 357 22.07 22.65 -2.20
C SER A 357 22.00 21.22 -2.71
N ASN A 358 20.81 20.67 -2.93
CA ASN A 358 20.56 19.27 -3.29
C ASN A 358 20.07 19.11 -4.73
N ILE A 359 19.47 20.14 -5.35
CA ILE A 359 19.06 20.13 -6.76
C ILE A 359 20.19 19.64 -7.70
N PRO A 360 21.45 20.12 -7.58
CA PRO A 360 22.51 19.64 -8.45
C PRO A 360 22.75 18.13 -8.39
N ARG A 361 22.48 17.48 -7.25
CA ARG A 361 22.62 16.03 -7.08
C ARG A 361 21.54 15.29 -7.85
N LEU A 362 20.29 15.78 -7.78
CA LEU A 362 19.19 15.24 -8.57
C LEU A 362 19.43 15.44 -10.07
N GLU A 363 19.87 16.63 -10.48
CA GLU A 363 20.22 16.94 -11.87
C GLU A 363 21.34 16.05 -12.38
N THR A 364 22.41 15.85 -11.62
CA THR A 364 23.54 14.97 -12.01
C THR A 364 23.08 13.53 -12.19
N TYR A 365 22.22 13.03 -11.30
CA TYR A 365 21.61 11.71 -11.45
C TYR A 365 20.77 11.64 -12.75
N LEU A 366 19.82 12.55 -12.94
CA LEU A 366 18.94 12.57 -14.12
C LEU A 366 19.72 12.81 -15.42
N ASN A 367 20.76 13.65 -15.43
CA ASN A 367 21.69 13.80 -16.55
C ASN A 367 22.32 12.46 -16.93
N THR A 368 22.69 11.66 -15.92
CA THR A 368 23.31 10.35 -16.16
C THR A 368 22.34 9.37 -16.81
N VAL A 369 21.09 9.29 -16.33
CA VAL A 369 20.14 8.25 -16.75
C VAL A 369 19.18 8.67 -17.88
N ASN A 370 18.95 9.97 -18.07
CA ASN A 370 18.00 10.50 -19.07
C ASN A 370 18.67 11.27 -20.21
N ALA A 371 19.84 11.86 -20.00
CA ALA A 371 20.49 12.70 -21.00
C ALA A 371 21.56 11.98 -21.82
N LYS A 372 21.83 10.70 -21.58
CA LYS A 372 22.76 9.87 -22.38
C LYS A 372 22.01 9.03 -23.42
N ASN A 373 22.75 8.48 -24.39
CA ASN A 373 22.23 7.56 -25.42
C ASN A 373 22.15 6.09 -24.96
N ASP A 374 22.22 5.87 -23.64
CA ASP A 374 21.87 4.60 -23.00
C ASP A 374 20.55 4.80 -22.25
N PHE A 375 19.54 4.02 -22.64
CA PHE A 375 18.19 4.15 -22.10
C PHE A 375 17.83 3.08 -21.06
N THR A 376 18.80 2.28 -20.63
CA THR A 376 18.59 1.16 -19.70
C THR A 376 18.01 1.64 -18.37
N ASP A 377 18.55 2.74 -17.84
CA ASP A 377 18.15 3.29 -16.54
C ASP A 377 17.23 4.52 -16.62
N THR A 378 16.77 4.89 -17.82
CA THR A 378 16.00 6.10 -18.05
C THR A 378 14.70 6.15 -17.25
N ILE A 379 14.48 7.27 -16.56
CA ILE A 379 13.26 7.57 -15.84
C ILE A 379 12.24 8.17 -16.80
N TRP A 380 11.01 7.65 -16.77
CA TRP A 380 9.90 8.12 -17.61
C TRP A 380 8.83 8.83 -16.80
N PHE A 381 8.56 8.33 -15.59
CA PHE A 381 7.49 8.83 -14.73
C PHE A 381 8.01 9.25 -13.36
N GLY A 382 7.30 10.17 -12.73
CA GLY A 382 7.50 10.59 -11.35
C GLY A 382 6.20 10.50 -10.55
N ILE A 383 6.28 10.25 -9.24
CA ILE A 383 5.13 10.25 -8.33
C ILE A 383 5.42 11.23 -7.20
N VAL A 384 4.53 12.22 -7.01
CA VAL A 384 4.52 13.13 -5.86
C VAL A 384 3.16 13.03 -5.16
N PRO A 385 3.04 12.23 -4.10
CA PRO A 385 1.78 12.11 -3.38
C PRO A 385 1.58 13.28 -2.40
N SER A 386 0.40 13.32 -1.78
CA SER A 386 0.09 14.15 -0.61
C SER A 386 0.41 15.64 -0.74
N VAL A 387 0.15 16.23 -1.91
CA VAL A 387 0.34 17.68 -2.12
C VAL A 387 -0.74 18.48 -1.39
N ASP A 388 -0.33 19.44 -0.59
CA ASP A 388 -1.24 20.26 0.22
C ASP A 388 -2.27 21.00 -0.63
N MET A 389 -3.55 20.79 -0.32
CA MET A 389 -4.64 21.58 -0.93
C MET A 389 -4.73 23.02 -0.38
N ASP A 390 -4.06 23.33 0.74
CA ASP A 390 -4.44 24.39 1.68
C ASP A 390 -5.94 24.30 2.02
N SER A 391 -6.25 23.86 3.24
CA SER A 391 -7.63 23.97 3.72
C SER A 391 -8.03 25.44 3.68
N ALA A 392 -8.93 25.79 2.75
CA ALA A 392 -9.65 27.06 2.77
C ALA A 392 -10.04 27.35 4.21
N GLY A 393 -9.60 28.51 4.70
CA GLY A 393 -9.53 28.84 6.12
C GLY A 393 -10.72 28.29 6.90
N LYS A 394 -10.48 27.26 7.73
CA LYS A 394 -11.46 26.85 8.73
C LYS A 394 -11.84 28.09 9.52
N ALA A 395 -13.13 28.41 9.55
CA ALA A 395 -13.64 29.56 10.28
C ALA A 395 -13.05 29.54 11.69
N LYS A 396 -12.38 30.63 12.07
CA LYS A 396 -11.71 30.73 13.37
C LYS A 396 -12.81 30.73 14.44
N VAL A 397 -13.07 29.56 15.03
CA VAL A 397 -14.10 29.40 16.06
C VAL A 397 -13.63 30.14 17.32
N THR A 398 -14.25 31.28 17.63
CA THR A 398 -13.93 32.10 18.81
C THR A 398 -14.50 31.50 20.10
N ARG A 399 -15.47 30.59 20.01
CA ARG A 399 -16.08 29.89 21.14
C ARG A 399 -16.51 28.47 20.72
N GLU A 400 -15.84 27.45 21.23
CA GLU A 400 -16.25 26.06 21.05
C GLU A 400 -17.51 25.78 21.87
N ARG A 401 -18.64 25.58 21.19
CA ARG A 401 -19.92 25.19 21.81
C ARG A 401 -20.12 23.68 21.85
N PHE A 402 -19.37 22.96 21.02
CA PHE A 402 -19.37 21.51 20.90
C PHE A 402 -17.91 21.05 20.89
N ARG A 403 -17.61 19.90 21.51
CA ARG A 403 -16.28 19.30 21.45
C ARG A 403 -15.98 18.94 19.99
N GLY A 404 -15.12 19.73 19.36
CA GLY A 404 -14.64 19.46 18.00
C GLY A 404 -13.54 18.40 18.01
N ASN A 405 -13.15 17.92 16.83
CA ASN A 405 -11.90 17.17 16.72
C ASN A 405 -10.77 18.07 17.21
N GLU A 406 -9.95 17.56 18.14
CA GLU A 406 -8.69 18.21 18.48
C GLU A 406 -7.90 18.46 17.20
N LYS A 407 -7.15 19.57 17.13
CA LYS A 407 -6.35 19.90 15.95
C LYS A 407 -5.37 18.77 15.69
N VAL A 408 -5.75 17.83 14.85
CA VAL A 408 -4.86 16.81 14.32
C VAL A 408 -3.68 17.58 13.73
N VAL A 409 -2.48 17.25 14.23
CA VAL A 409 -1.22 17.78 13.72
C VAL A 409 -1.30 17.71 12.19
N LYS A 410 -1.08 18.85 11.51
CA LYS A 410 -1.09 18.91 10.04
C LYS A 410 -0.35 17.68 9.51
N GLN A 411 -1.03 16.87 8.69
CA GLN A 411 -0.36 15.80 7.96
C GLN A 411 0.88 16.40 7.27
N ASP A 412 2.01 15.71 7.40
CA ASP A 412 3.28 16.08 6.79
C ASP A 412 3.13 15.91 5.26
N GLY A 413 2.52 16.92 4.63
CA GLY A 413 2.20 16.97 3.20
C GLY A 413 3.25 17.74 2.40
N ASN A 414 3.30 17.47 1.10
CA ASN A 414 4.21 18.14 0.18
C ASN A 414 3.63 19.51 -0.20
N THR A 415 4.45 20.56 -0.14
CA THR A 415 3.97 21.90 -0.51
C THR A 415 3.92 22.08 -2.03
N MET A 416 3.06 23.01 -2.49
CA MET A 416 2.96 23.32 -3.92
C MET A 416 4.23 23.98 -4.45
N GLU A 417 4.96 24.71 -3.61
CA GLU A 417 6.26 25.29 -3.92
C GLU A 417 7.29 24.19 -4.17
N SER A 418 7.31 23.15 -3.32
CA SER A 418 8.24 22.03 -3.46
C SER A 418 7.96 21.23 -4.74
N LEU A 419 6.69 21.00 -5.06
CA LEU A 419 6.28 20.41 -6.34
C LEU A 419 6.72 21.28 -7.53
N THR A 420 6.53 22.59 -7.46
CA THR A 420 6.92 23.52 -8.53
C THR A 420 8.42 23.49 -8.79
N MET A 421 9.25 23.48 -7.74
CA MET A 421 10.70 23.37 -7.86
C MET A 421 11.12 22.03 -8.48
N LEU A 422 10.49 20.92 -8.06
CA LEU A 422 10.75 19.62 -8.68
C LEU A 422 10.39 19.62 -10.16
N LEU A 423 9.20 20.10 -10.53
CA LEU A 423 8.73 20.18 -11.91
C LEU A 423 9.67 21.01 -12.79
N GLN A 424 10.22 22.10 -12.24
CA GLN A 424 11.19 22.93 -12.93
C GLN A 424 12.48 22.18 -13.26
N VAL A 425 12.93 21.24 -12.41
CA VAL A 425 14.12 20.41 -12.64
C VAL A 425 13.81 19.27 -13.61
N VAL A 426 12.71 18.54 -13.38
CA VAL A 426 12.43 17.30 -14.12
C VAL A 426 11.96 17.52 -15.57
N LYS A 427 11.51 18.74 -15.91
CA LYS A 427 11.06 19.09 -17.27
C LYS A 427 12.18 18.90 -18.30
N ASP A 428 13.42 19.24 -17.93
CA ASP A 428 14.58 19.17 -18.83
C ASP A 428 14.92 17.71 -19.19
N PHE A 429 14.46 16.77 -18.35
CA PHE A 429 14.62 15.33 -18.53
C PHE A 429 13.36 14.65 -19.09
N LYS A 430 12.31 15.42 -19.37
CA LYS A 430 11.02 14.99 -19.93
C LYS A 430 10.31 13.92 -19.11
N VAL A 431 10.44 13.99 -17.78
CA VAL A 431 9.80 13.04 -16.85
C VAL A 431 8.40 13.53 -16.52
N GLN A 432 7.38 12.71 -16.82
CA GLN A 432 5.99 13.05 -16.50
C GLN A 432 5.68 12.71 -15.04
N VAL A 433 5.29 13.72 -14.25
CA VAL A 433 5.06 13.63 -12.81
C VAL A 433 3.56 13.57 -12.52
N PHE A 434 3.13 12.41 -12.02
CA PHE A 434 1.81 12.19 -11.45
C PHE A 434 1.81 12.68 -10.01
N PHE A 435 0.93 13.63 -9.69
CA PHE A 435 0.78 14.11 -8.32
C PHE A 435 -0.66 14.03 -7.85
N SER A 436 -0.84 13.78 -6.55
CA SER A 436 -2.17 13.76 -5.93
C SER A 436 -2.16 14.66 -4.71
N PHE A 437 -3.33 15.19 -4.40
CA PHE A 437 -3.52 16.02 -3.22
C PHE A 437 -3.54 15.19 -1.93
N SER A 438 -3.37 15.84 -0.78
CA SER A 438 -3.43 15.22 0.55
C SER A 438 -4.62 14.28 0.69
N THR A 439 -4.35 13.09 1.22
CA THR A 439 -5.34 12.05 1.47
C THR A 439 -6.32 12.48 2.55
N GLY A 440 -7.62 12.28 2.31
CA GLY A 440 -8.66 12.60 3.29
C GLY A 440 -10.04 12.62 2.66
N GLU A 441 -11.08 12.77 3.50
CA GLU A 441 -12.48 12.79 3.07
C GLU A 441 -12.75 13.81 1.95
N GLU A 442 -12.06 14.95 2.00
CA GLU A 442 -12.18 16.02 1.01
C GLU A 442 -11.59 15.68 -0.36
N THR A 443 -10.81 14.60 -0.50
CA THR A 443 -10.19 14.23 -1.78
C THR A 443 -10.70 12.91 -2.36
N THR A 444 -11.80 12.37 -1.81
CA THR A 444 -12.40 11.08 -2.21
C THR A 444 -13.36 11.18 -3.39
N PHE A 445 -13.79 10.02 -3.93
CA PHE A 445 -14.90 9.92 -4.88
C PHE A 445 -16.19 10.56 -4.39
N ASN A 446 -16.51 10.41 -3.10
CA ASN A 446 -17.71 11.02 -2.49
C ASN A 446 -17.64 12.55 -2.50
N SER A 447 -16.50 13.13 -2.12
CA SER A 447 -16.30 14.58 -2.15
C SER A 447 -16.31 15.12 -3.58
N MET A 448 -15.68 14.42 -4.53
CA MET A 448 -15.71 14.83 -5.93
C MET A 448 -17.12 14.73 -6.55
N ALA A 449 -17.90 13.72 -6.19
CA ALA A 449 -19.28 13.55 -6.67
C ALA A 449 -20.22 14.65 -6.17
N THR A 450 -19.90 15.31 -5.06
CA THR A 450 -20.73 16.34 -4.41
C THR A 450 -20.22 17.75 -4.67
N ALA A 451 -18.93 17.99 -4.48
CA ALA A 451 -18.30 19.31 -4.61
C ALA A 451 -17.73 19.60 -6.01
N GLY A 452 -17.60 18.59 -6.87
CA GLY A 452 -17.02 18.73 -8.21
C GLY A 452 -15.50 18.86 -8.23
N ILE A 453 -14.97 19.33 -9.35
CA ILE A 453 -13.52 19.37 -9.63
C ILE A 453 -12.89 20.76 -9.58
N ASP A 454 -13.68 21.83 -9.46
CA ASP A 454 -13.20 23.21 -9.60
C ASP A 454 -12.11 23.53 -8.55
N LYS A 455 -12.24 23.03 -7.31
CA LYS A 455 -11.22 23.21 -6.26
C LYS A 455 -9.83 22.71 -6.65
N TYR A 456 -9.74 21.64 -7.45
CA TYR A 456 -8.47 21.10 -7.91
C TYR A 456 -7.89 21.95 -9.03
N ILE A 457 -8.74 22.41 -9.95
CA ILE A 457 -8.36 23.29 -11.05
C ILE A 457 -7.80 24.60 -10.50
N ASP A 458 -8.51 25.23 -9.58
CA ASP A 458 -8.11 26.49 -8.96
C ASP A 458 -6.76 26.36 -8.27
N LYS A 459 -6.55 25.26 -7.53
CA LYS A 459 -5.29 25.00 -6.83
C LYS A 459 -4.13 24.74 -7.79
N CYS A 460 -4.38 24.11 -8.93
CA CYS A 460 -3.38 23.89 -9.98
C CYS A 460 -3.11 25.13 -10.85
N GLY A 461 -3.82 26.24 -10.67
CA GLY A 461 -3.69 27.43 -11.51
C GLY A 461 -2.25 27.97 -11.61
N ILE A 462 -1.42 27.81 -10.57
CA ILE A 462 -0.02 28.26 -10.58
C ILE A 462 0.92 27.36 -11.39
N LEU A 463 0.50 26.13 -11.69
CA LEU A 463 1.26 25.13 -12.43
C LEU A 463 0.93 25.14 -13.93
N VAL A 464 -0.06 25.93 -14.35
CA VAL A 464 -0.56 26.02 -15.73
C VAL A 464 0.15 27.14 -16.50
N ARG A 465 0.31 26.99 -17.82
CA ARG A 465 1.04 27.92 -18.72
C ARG A 465 2.51 28.14 -18.30
N LYS A 466 3.14 27.08 -17.82
CA LYS A 466 4.57 26.99 -17.52
C LYS A 466 5.19 25.99 -18.49
N GLU A 467 6.50 26.10 -18.71
CA GLU A 467 7.22 25.15 -19.57
C GLU A 467 7.10 23.71 -19.05
N PHE A 468 7.07 23.53 -17.72
CA PHE A 468 6.89 22.21 -17.11
C PHE A 468 5.44 21.71 -17.10
N SER A 469 4.44 22.52 -17.51
CA SER A 469 3.02 22.15 -17.40
C SER A 469 2.70 20.86 -18.16
N GLU A 470 3.39 20.58 -19.27
CA GLU A 470 3.19 19.35 -20.05
C GLU A 470 3.60 18.07 -19.31
N PHE A 471 4.43 18.20 -18.27
CA PHE A 471 4.91 17.10 -17.46
C PHE A 471 4.16 16.97 -16.13
N ALA A 472 3.31 17.93 -15.77
CA ALA A 472 2.56 17.91 -14.52
C ALA A 472 1.17 17.26 -14.74
N ILE A 473 0.87 16.19 -13.99
CA ILE A 473 -0.36 15.41 -14.12
C ILE A 473 -1.07 15.31 -12.76
N PRO A 474 -2.09 16.16 -12.48
CA PRO A 474 -2.90 16.04 -11.27
C PRO A 474 -3.81 14.81 -11.36
N CYS A 475 -3.75 13.96 -10.35
CA CYS A 475 -4.52 12.71 -10.27
C CYS A 475 -5.63 12.85 -9.24
N ILE A 476 -6.87 12.59 -9.65
CA ILE A 476 -8.07 12.73 -8.81
C ILE A 476 -9.14 11.68 -9.14
N PRO A 477 -10.03 11.35 -8.20
CA PRO A 477 -9.88 11.54 -6.76
C PRO A 477 -8.95 10.49 -6.13
N ASN A 478 -8.59 10.68 -4.85
CA ASN A 478 -7.92 9.68 -4.03
C ASN A 478 -8.87 8.51 -3.68
N PHE A 479 -8.27 7.37 -3.36
CA PHE A 479 -9.01 6.13 -3.10
C PHE A 479 -9.22 5.90 -1.60
N THR A 480 -10.38 5.38 -1.25
CA THR A 480 -10.78 5.08 0.13
C THR A 480 -10.63 3.58 0.41
N ILE A 481 -9.76 3.25 1.37
CA ILE A 481 -9.58 1.88 1.86
C ILE A 481 -10.50 1.65 3.05
N ILE A 482 -10.48 2.56 4.04
CA ILE A 482 -11.40 2.56 5.18
C ILE A 482 -12.05 3.95 5.28
N PRO A 483 -13.36 4.08 5.06
CA PRO A 483 -14.10 5.33 5.28
C PRO A 483 -14.08 5.75 6.75
N LYS A 484 -14.00 7.05 7.05
CA LYS A 484 -13.97 7.54 8.45
C LYS A 484 -15.24 7.21 9.23
N ASP A 485 -16.39 7.14 8.56
CA ASP A 485 -17.68 6.82 9.17
C ASP A 485 -17.87 5.32 9.47
N LYS A 486 -17.04 4.46 8.90
CA LYS A 486 -17.09 2.99 9.05
C LYS A 486 -15.84 2.39 9.67
N SER A 487 -15.10 3.18 10.44
CA SER A 487 -13.78 2.83 10.94
C SER A 487 -13.73 2.43 12.43
N GLY A 488 -14.91 2.26 13.05
CA GLY A 488 -15.02 1.85 14.44
C GLY A 488 -14.71 0.36 14.61
N VAL A 489 -13.73 0.06 15.45
CA VAL A 489 -13.37 -1.30 15.87
C VAL A 489 -13.85 -1.50 17.30
N VAL A 490 -14.61 -2.56 17.55
CA VAL A 490 -15.00 -2.93 18.93
C VAL A 490 -13.87 -3.75 19.53
N ILE A 491 -13.30 -3.27 20.65
CA ILE A 491 -12.25 -4.00 21.36
C ILE A 491 -12.91 -5.02 22.29
N ASP A 492 -13.64 -4.53 23.29
CA ASP A 492 -14.45 -5.32 24.23
C ASP A 492 -15.35 -4.39 25.06
N SER A 493 -16.16 -4.97 25.96
CA SER A 493 -16.93 -4.24 26.98
C SER A 493 -16.23 -4.24 28.34
N ARG A 494 -16.48 -3.19 29.14
CA ARG A 494 -16.10 -3.18 30.55
C ARG A 494 -16.76 -4.33 31.30
N MET A 495 -16.02 -4.85 32.26
CA MET A 495 -16.49 -5.90 33.16
C MET A 495 -17.06 -5.28 34.42
N LEU A 496 -18.24 -5.76 34.82
CA LEU A 496 -18.99 -5.29 35.98
C LEU A 496 -19.12 -6.43 36.99
N GLN A 497 -18.94 -6.09 38.26
CA GLN A 497 -19.30 -6.96 39.36
C GLN A 497 -20.80 -6.80 39.65
N THR A 498 -21.51 -7.91 39.72
CA THR A 498 -22.93 -7.99 40.08
C THR A 498 -23.12 -8.78 41.37
N GLU A 499 -24.33 -8.74 41.93
CA GLU A 499 -24.70 -9.57 43.09
C GLU A 499 -24.51 -11.07 42.80
N ASP A 500 -24.73 -11.48 41.55
CA ASP A 500 -24.65 -12.86 41.04
C ASP A 500 -23.29 -13.21 40.38
N GLY A 501 -22.22 -12.44 40.66
CA GLY A 501 -20.87 -12.70 40.11
C GLY A 501 -20.37 -11.61 39.15
N VAL A 502 -19.96 -11.98 37.93
CA VAL A 502 -19.29 -11.07 36.98
C VAL A 502 -19.93 -11.14 35.59
N LYS A 503 -20.20 -9.98 34.98
CA LYS A 503 -20.70 -9.91 33.60
C LYS A 503 -20.06 -8.79 32.79
N LEU A 504 -20.06 -8.95 31.47
CA LEU A 504 -19.73 -7.87 30.55
C LEU A 504 -20.90 -6.90 30.46
N SER A 505 -20.60 -5.59 30.51
CA SER A 505 -21.60 -4.56 30.35
C SER A 505 -22.20 -4.58 28.93
N GLN A 506 -23.51 -4.39 28.87
CA GLN A 506 -24.27 -4.22 27.62
C GLN A 506 -24.60 -2.73 27.37
N GLU A 507 -24.23 -1.85 28.31
CA GLU A 507 -24.45 -0.42 28.17
C GLU A 507 -23.54 0.15 27.09
N LYS A 508 -24.10 1.03 26.24
CA LYS A 508 -23.35 1.60 25.11
C LYS A 508 -22.11 2.38 25.54
N GLU A 509 -22.13 2.95 26.74
CA GLU A 509 -21.04 3.74 27.31
C GLU A 509 -19.84 2.89 27.73
N ASP A 510 -20.07 1.61 28.02
CA ASP A 510 -19.06 0.66 28.49
C ASP A 510 -18.42 -0.16 27.38
N ILE A 511 -18.89 -0.01 26.14
CA ILE A 511 -18.28 -0.64 24.96
C ILE A 511 -17.05 0.17 24.54
N LEU A 512 -15.86 -0.38 24.73
CA LEU A 512 -14.61 0.25 24.29
C LEU A 512 -14.45 0.07 22.78
N LYS A 513 -14.55 1.19 22.06
CA LYS A 513 -14.27 1.28 20.63
C LYS A 513 -12.99 2.05 20.34
N LEU A 514 -12.23 1.58 19.37
CA LEU A 514 -11.12 2.30 18.73
C LEU A 514 -11.62 2.84 17.39
N TRP A 515 -11.25 4.08 17.05
CA TRP A 515 -11.63 4.70 15.79
C TRP A 515 -10.39 4.85 14.92
N ILE A 516 -10.31 4.09 13.84
CA ILE A 516 -9.25 4.29 12.86
C ILE A 516 -9.60 5.58 12.11
N GLU A 517 -8.73 6.59 12.12
CA GLU A 517 -8.96 7.71 11.20
C GLU A 517 -8.90 7.16 9.77
N GLY A 518 -9.91 7.44 8.93
CA GLY A 518 -10.03 6.84 7.60
C GLY A 518 -8.70 6.73 6.84
N VAL A 519 -8.52 5.61 6.15
CA VAL A 519 -7.27 5.22 5.47
C VAL A 519 -7.47 5.34 3.97
N TYR A 520 -6.57 6.04 3.29
CA TYR A 520 -6.68 6.34 1.87
C TYR A 520 -5.41 6.02 1.09
N VAL A 521 -5.53 5.96 -0.23
CA VAL A 521 -4.39 5.84 -1.15
C VAL A 521 -4.39 7.02 -2.12
N GLY A 522 -3.23 7.65 -2.27
CA GLY A 522 -3.03 8.75 -3.21
C GLY A 522 -3.26 8.29 -4.66
N ALA A 523 -4.03 9.08 -5.41
CA ALA A 523 -4.39 8.78 -6.79
C ALA A 523 -3.18 8.67 -7.74
N SER A 524 -2.09 9.37 -7.41
CA SER A 524 -0.86 9.40 -8.21
C SER A 524 -0.19 8.04 -8.32
N TYR A 525 -0.23 7.22 -7.25
CA TYR A 525 0.31 5.86 -7.25
C TYR A 525 -0.41 4.97 -8.25
N VAL A 526 -1.75 4.97 -8.22
CA VAL A 526 -2.58 4.16 -9.12
C VAL A 526 -2.45 4.65 -10.56
N ALA A 527 -2.42 5.97 -10.78
CA ALA A 527 -2.29 6.57 -12.11
C ALA A 527 -0.95 6.23 -12.75
N ALA A 528 0.16 6.46 -12.03
CA ALA A 528 1.47 6.09 -12.52
C ALA A 528 1.60 4.57 -12.70
N GLY A 529 0.98 3.76 -11.82
CA GLY A 529 0.99 2.30 -11.92
C GLY A 529 0.28 1.78 -13.17
N ILE A 530 -0.94 2.26 -13.47
CA ILE A 530 -1.66 1.84 -14.68
C ILE A 530 -0.93 2.32 -15.94
N VAL A 531 -0.38 3.55 -15.92
CA VAL A 531 0.40 4.08 -17.04
C VAL A 531 1.65 3.25 -17.29
N ALA A 532 2.38 2.90 -16.23
CA ALA A 532 3.54 2.03 -16.29
C ALA A 532 3.20 0.61 -16.77
N ALA A 533 2.06 0.08 -16.36
CA ALA A 533 1.61 -1.26 -16.73
C ALA A 533 1.32 -1.36 -18.23
N TYR A 534 0.55 -0.42 -18.80
CA TYR A 534 0.18 -0.48 -20.22
C TYR A 534 1.32 -0.12 -21.17
N GLN A 535 2.49 0.32 -20.67
CA GLN A 535 3.70 0.38 -21.49
C GLN A 535 4.16 -1.01 -21.94
N CYS A 536 3.83 -2.04 -21.16
CA CYS A 536 4.22 -3.40 -21.46
C CYS A 536 3.33 -4.01 -22.57
N PRO A 537 3.93 -4.54 -23.66
CA PRO A 537 3.18 -5.23 -24.70
C PRO A 537 2.42 -6.45 -24.18
N GLU A 538 3.02 -7.22 -23.26
CA GLU A 538 2.39 -8.42 -22.70
C GLU A 538 1.18 -8.08 -21.82
N TYR A 539 1.22 -6.95 -21.09
CA TYR A 539 0.04 -6.45 -20.38
C TYR A 539 -1.10 -6.10 -21.34
N LEU A 540 -0.80 -5.36 -22.41
CA LEU A 540 -1.82 -5.02 -23.42
C LEU A 540 -2.40 -6.28 -24.09
N ARG A 541 -1.60 -7.31 -24.30
CA ARG A 541 -2.03 -8.58 -24.92
C ARG A 541 -3.03 -9.39 -24.09
N GLU A 542 -3.08 -9.19 -22.78
CA GLU A 542 -4.09 -9.85 -21.92
C GLU A 542 -5.51 -9.42 -22.31
N THR A 543 -5.68 -8.18 -22.77
CA THR A 543 -7.02 -7.61 -23.05
C THR A 543 -7.25 -7.24 -24.51
N PHE A 544 -6.20 -6.91 -25.26
CA PHE A 544 -6.26 -6.49 -26.65
C PHE A 544 -5.75 -7.58 -27.61
N LYS A 545 -6.50 -7.84 -28.67
CA LYS A 545 -6.18 -8.91 -29.64
C LYS A 545 -5.03 -8.55 -30.58
N VAL A 546 -4.89 -7.26 -30.93
CA VAL A 546 -3.96 -6.79 -31.95
C VAL A 546 -2.92 -5.90 -31.29
N VAL A 547 -1.87 -6.52 -30.77
CA VAL A 547 -0.76 -5.84 -30.07
C VAL A 547 0.58 -6.35 -30.62
N SER A 548 1.45 -5.43 -31.00
CA SER A 548 2.80 -5.75 -31.44
C SER A 548 3.67 -6.07 -30.23
N ARG A 549 4.53 -7.10 -30.30
CA ARG A 549 5.54 -7.36 -29.25
C ARG A 549 6.72 -6.39 -29.32
N GLU A 550 6.84 -5.70 -30.44
CA GLU A 550 8.00 -4.89 -30.80
C GLU A 550 7.96 -3.48 -30.20
N TYR A 551 6.76 -2.98 -29.88
CA TYR A 551 6.58 -1.58 -29.50
C TYR A 551 6.05 -1.45 -28.08
N PRO A 552 6.57 -0.52 -27.28
CA PRO A 552 5.96 -0.20 -26.00
C PRO A 552 4.60 0.51 -26.21
N GLY A 553 3.76 0.52 -25.18
CA GLY A 553 2.49 1.24 -25.17
C GLY A 553 2.60 2.76 -25.03
N VAL A 554 3.62 3.40 -25.62
CA VAL A 554 3.87 4.85 -25.48
C VAL A 554 2.82 5.71 -26.18
N ARG A 555 2.26 5.22 -27.30
CA ARG A 555 1.20 5.88 -28.08
C ARG A 555 -0.21 5.47 -27.63
N PHE A 556 -0.32 4.48 -26.75
CA PHE A 556 -1.59 3.96 -26.26
C PHE A 556 -2.37 5.07 -25.56
N ASP A 557 -3.51 5.44 -26.16
CA ASP A 557 -4.43 6.41 -25.59
C ASP A 557 -5.51 5.67 -24.78
N ILE A 558 -5.44 5.76 -23.46
CA ILE A 558 -6.41 5.13 -22.57
C ILE A 558 -7.82 5.73 -22.71
N GLU A 559 -7.95 6.96 -23.21
CA GLU A 559 -9.25 7.60 -23.45
C GLU A 559 -9.88 7.17 -24.79
N ALA A 560 -9.13 6.52 -25.69
CA ALA A 560 -9.63 6.17 -27.01
C ALA A 560 -10.62 5.00 -26.98
N GLY A 561 -11.84 5.23 -27.47
CA GLY A 561 -12.87 4.19 -27.62
C GLY A 561 -13.17 3.46 -26.32
N GLU A 562 -13.02 2.13 -26.32
CA GLU A 562 -13.24 1.28 -25.14
C GLU A 562 -11.96 1.03 -24.32
N ASN A 563 -10.85 1.73 -24.59
CA ASN A 563 -9.57 1.42 -23.98
C ASN A 563 -9.61 1.52 -22.45
N GLY A 564 -10.17 2.59 -21.88
CA GLY A 564 -10.32 2.75 -20.42
C GLY A 564 -11.26 1.75 -19.76
N LEU A 565 -12.12 1.08 -20.54
CA LEU A 565 -12.99 -0.02 -20.08
C LEU A 565 -12.28 -1.38 -20.14
N ARG A 566 -11.18 -1.49 -20.90
CA ARG A 566 -10.35 -2.68 -21.05
C ARG A 566 -9.14 -2.65 -20.11
N ALA A 567 -8.43 -1.52 -20.09
CA ALA A 567 -7.30 -1.23 -19.21
C ALA A 567 -7.81 -0.62 -17.89
N VAL A 568 -8.44 -1.46 -17.07
CA VAL A 568 -9.03 -1.05 -15.79
C VAL A 568 -8.01 -1.12 -14.66
N THR A 569 -8.21 -0.32 -13.61
CA THR A 569 -7.38 -0.40 -12.40
C THR A 569 -7.66 -1.69 -11.63
N THR A 570 -6.84 -2.03 -10.63
CA THR A 570 -7.14 -3.10 -9.67
C THR A 570 -8.01 -2.66 -8.49
N MET A 571 -8.44 -1.39 -8.48
CA MET A 571 -9.25 -0.82 -7.41
C MET A 571 -10.72 -1.17 -7.62
N ALA A 572 -11.38 -1.59 -6.53
CA ALA A 572 -12.82 -1.81 -6.51
C ALA A 572 -13.58 -0.49 -6.55
N LYS A 573 -14.82 -0.52 -7.04
CA LYS A 573 -15.71 0.65 -7.03
C LYS A 573 -15.90 1.22 -5.62
N GLU A 574 -16.04 2.53 -5.54
CA GLU A 574 -16.29 3.25 -4.29
C GLU A 574 -17.72 3.78 -4.20
N ILE A 575 -18.24 4.27 -5.33
CA ILE A 575 -19.58 4.86 -5.47
C ILE A 575 -20.31 4.23 -6.67
N SER A 576 -21.61 4.49 -6.80
CA SER A 576 -22.43 4.01 -7.93
C SER A 576 -22.13 4.69 -9.27
N GLY A 577 -21.40 5.80 -9.25
CA GLY A 577 -21.06 6.62 -10.41
C GLY A 577 -21.29 8.11 -10.15
N PHE A 578 -20.75 8.95 -11.03
CA PHE A 578 -20.96 10.39 -11.02
C PHE A 578 -22.30 10.76 -11.65
N THR A 579 -22.89 11.87 -11.17
CA THR A 579 -24.07 12.46 -11.82
C THR A 579 -23.70 13.06 -13.17
N ASN A 580 -24.67 13.22 -14.07
CA ASN A 580 -24.43 13.81 -15.40
C ASN A 580 -23.81 15.21 -15.31
N ASN A 581 -24.24 16.03 -14.36
CA ASN A 581 -23.67 17.37 -14.14
C ASN A 581 -22.16 17.31 -13.86
N ILE A 582 -21.70 16.35 -13.05
CA ILE A 582 -20.28 16.18 -12.74
C ILE A 582 -19.53 15.67 -13.98
N LYS A 583 -20.09 14.71 -14.72
CA LYS A 583 -19.51 14.21 -15.97
C LYS A 583 -19.35 15.30 -17.03
N ASP A 584 -20.39 16.12 -17.21
CA ASP A 584 -20.38 17.25 -18.13
C ASP A 584 -19.35 18.30 -17.71
N SER A 585 -19.21 18.55 -16.41
CA SER A 585 -18.16 19.43 -15.89
C SER A 585 -16.76 18.89 -16.19
N ILE A 586 -16.51 17.60 -15.95
CA ILE A 586 -15.22 16.95 -16.25
C ILE A 586 -14.93 17.01 -17.76
N ASN A 587 -15.91 16.70 -18.60
CA ASN A 587 -15.75 16.73 -20.06
C ASN A 587 -15.50 18.14 -20.60
N ARG A 588 -16.19 19.15 -20.06
CA ARG A 588 -16.02 20.55 -20.47
C ARG A 588 -14.66 21.10 -20.05
N LYS A 589 -14.17 20.75 -18.86
CA LYS A 589 -12.89 21.24 -18.34
C LYS A 589 -11.69 20.45 -18.87
N ASN A 590 -11.89 19.18 -19.23
CA ASN A 590 -10.83 18.24 -19.66
C ASN A 590 -9.61 18.25 -18.73
N PHE A 591 -9.80 18.32 -17.41
CA PHE A 591 -8.70 18.54 -16.46
C PHE A 591 -8.22 17.24 -15.81
N GLY A 592 -6.90 17.04 -15.83
CA GLY A 592 -6.19 16.04 -15.04
C GLY A 592 -6.37 14.57 -15.43
N PHE A 593 -5.80 13.70 -14.60
CA PHE A 593 -6.00 12.26 -14.64
C PHE A 593 -7.17 11.91 -13.70
N VAL A 594 -8.33 11.63 -14.29
CA VAL A 594 -9.59 11.46 -13.56
C VAL A 594 -9.99 10.00 -13.55
N PHE A 595 -10.09 9.42 -12.36
CA PHE A 595 -10.68 8.10 -12.16
C PHE A 595 -12.21 8.17 -12.09
N SER A 596 -12.87 7.07 -12.47
CA SER A 596 -14.31 6.95 -12.39
C SER A 596 -14.75 5.59 -11.83
N SER A 597 -15.80 5.65 -11.01
CA SER A 597 -16.46 4.50 -10.39
C SER A 597 -17.78 4.16 -11.10
N GLU A 598 -17.92 4.50 -12.39
CA GLU A 598 -19.14 4.26 -13.17
C GLU A 598 -19.55 2.78 -13.26
N ASN A 599 -20.86 2.57 -13.33
CA ASN A 599 -21.42 1.32 -13.83
C ASN A 599 -21.29 1.27 -15.36
N ALA A 600 -20.23 0.61 -15.82
CA ALA A 600 -19.98 0.37 -17.24
C ALA A 600 -20.05 -1.13 -17.56
N GLN A 601 -20.42 -1.43 -18.80
CA GLN A 601 -20.39 -2.77 -19.37
C GLN A 601 -19.52 -2.78 -20.61
N ILE A 602 -18.78 -3.88 -20.79
CA ILE A 602 -18.06 -4.15 -22.03
C ILE A 602 -18.42 -5.55 -22.51
N GLN A 603 -18.91 -5.65 -23.75
CA GLN A 603 -19.35 -6.92 -24.35
C GLN A 603 -20.32 -7.72 -23.46
N GLY A 604 -21.26 -7.02 -22.81
CA GLY A 604 -22.26 -7.62 -21.92
C GLY A 604 -21.74 -8.06 -20.55
N LYS A 605 -20.48 -7.74 -20.20
CA LYS A 605 -19.91 -8.01 -18.87
C LYS A 605 -19.79 -6.71 -18.07
N ASP A 606 -20.25 -6.74 -16.82
CA ASP A 606 -20.10 -5.63 -15.89
C ASP A 606 -18.64 -5.40 -15.51
N ILE A 607 -18.21 -4.14 -15.60
CA ILE A 607 -16.93 -3.71 -15.08
C ILE A 607 -17.13 -3.36 -13.61
N LYS A 608 -16.52 -4.16 -12.71
CA LYS A 608 -16.59 -3.98 -11.25
C LYS A 608 -15.42 -3.19 -10.66
N ARG A 609 -14.55 -2.66 -11.52
CA ARG A 609 -13.33 -1.95 -11.12
C ARG A 609 -13.41 -0.48 -11.51
N ILE A 610 -12.62 0.35 -10.84
CA ILE A 610 -12.48 1.77 -11.19
C ILE A 610 -11.74 1.88 -12.53
N THR A 611 -12.26 2.74 -13.40
CA THR A 611 -11.71 3.01 -14.73
C THR A 611 -11.05 4.37 -14.79
N VAL A 612 -10.27 4.61 -15.84
CA VAL A 612 -9.74 5.94 -16.15
C VAL A 612 -10.73 6.64 -17.08
N TYR A 613 -11.18 7.83 -16.68
CA TYR A 613 -12.14 8.64 -17.42
C TYR A 613 -11.48 9.74 -18.25
N LYS A 614 -10.40 10.35 -17.72
CA LYS A 614 -9.54 11.32 -18.41
C LYS A 614 -8.09 11.08 -18.02
N ALA A 615 -7.16 11.36 -18.94
CA ALA A 615 -5.72 11.24 -18.75
C ALA A 615 -5.02 12.47 -19.38
N ARG A 616 -5.09 13.61 -18.67
CA ARG A 616 -4.65 14.92 -19.14
C ARG A 616 -3.54 15.50 -18.28
N SER A 617 -2.56 16.14 -18.94
CA SER A 617 -1.51 16.94 -18.29
C SER A 617 -2.00 18.37 -18.03
N LEU A 618 -1.18 19.23 -17.44
CA LEU A 618 -1.48 20.67 -17.30
C LEU A 618 -1.08 21.49 -18.54
N ALA A 619 -0.57 20.87 -19.61
CA ALA A 619 -0.38 21.56 -20.88
C ALA A 619 -1.73 21.98 -21.47
N MET A 620 -1.86 23.26 -21.81
CA MET A 620 -3.05 23.81 -22.45
C MET A 620 -2.85 23.92 -23.96
N SER A 621 -3.81 23.40 -24.70
CA SER A 621 -4.02 23.61 -26.13
C SER A 621 -5.28 24.47 -26.35
N GLU A 622 -5.59 24.83 -27.60
CA GLU A 622 -6.83 25.56 -27.94
C GLU A 622 -8.10 24.80 -27.50
N ASP A 623 -8.05 23.46 -27.48
CA ASP A 623 -9.16 22.57 -27.14
C ASP A 623 -9.21 22.15 -25.65
N GLY A 624 -8.40 22.78 -24.79
CA GLY A 624 -8.27 22.47 -23.37
C GLY A 624 -6.97 21.72 -23.05
N PHE A 625 -6.97 20.91 -21.98
CA PHE A 625 -5.73 20.24 -21.57
C PHE A 625 -5.37 19.03 -22.45
N ASP A 626 -4.07 18.84 -22.66
CA ASP A 626 -3.54 17.83 -23.56
C ASP A 626 -3.47 16.43 -22.95
N SER A 627 -3.75 15.42 -23.77
CA SER A 627 -3.60 14.00 -23.43
C SER A 627 -2.14 13.63 -23.15
N ILE A 628 -1.90 12.90 -22.06
CA ILE A 628 -0.55 12.54 -21.60
C ILE A 628 0.22 11.67 -22.61
N TYR A 629 -0.48 10.86 -23.41
CA TYR A 629 0.17 9.99 -24.40
C TYR A 629 0.90 10.81 -25.47
N LYS A 630 0.44 12.03 -25.79
CA LYS A 630 1.09 12.89 -26.79
C LYS A 630 2.51 13.25 -26.32
N THR A 631 2.66 13.69 -25.07
CA THR A 631 3.97 13.97 -24.48
C THR A 631 4.84 12.70 -24.38
N LEU A 632 4.23 11.56 -24.03
CA LEU A 632 4.94 10.29 -23.92
C LEU A 632 5.52 9.81 -25.26
N VAL A 633 4.68 9.76 -26.31
CA VAL A 633 5.12 9.31 -27.65
C VAL A 633 6.09 10.30 -28.28
N SER A 634 5.90 11.61 -28.10
CA SER A 634 6.86 12.63 -28.55
C SER A 634 8.23 12.43 -27.91
N THR A 635 8.28 12.21 -26.60
CA THR A 635 9.53 11.93 -25.86
C THR A 635 10.20 10.65 -26.35
N TYR A 636 9.42 9.60 -26.62
CA TYR A 636 9.93 8.36 -27.18
C TYR A 636 10.52 8.54 -28.58
N ILE A 637 9.80 9.24 -29.47
CA ILE A 637 10.27 9.52 -30.84
C ILE A 637 11.57 10.32 -30.80
N GLU A 638 11.66 11.35 -29.97
CA GLU A 638 12.86 12.17 -29.83
C GLU A 638 14.07 11.37 -29.34
N ARG A 639 13.89 10.49 -28.34
CA ARG A 639 14.95 9.61 -27.84
C ARG A 639 15.45 8.63 -28.89
N ILE A 640 14.53 8.01 -29.64
CA ILE A 640 14.89 7.12 -30.75
C ILE A 640 15.59 7.90 -31.88
N LEU A 641 15.10 9.09 -32.20
CA LEU A 641 15.72 9.96 -33.20
C LEU A 641 17.15 10.32 -32.79
N ARG A 642 17.34 10.78 -31.55
CA ARG A 642 18.66 11.12 -31.01
C ARG A 642 19.65 9.95 -31.16
N PHE A 643 19.24 8.76 -30.74
CA PHE A 643 20.07 7.56 -30.82
C PHE A 643 20.41 7.18 -32.26
N GLN A 644 19.40 7.05 -33.13
CA GLN A 644 19.60 6.60 -34.50
C GLN A 644 20.35 7.60 -35.37
N THR A 645 20.28 8.87 -35.02
CA THR A 645 21.00 9.94 -35.73
C THR A 645 22.38 10.21 -35.16
N GLY A 646 22.73 9.65 -34.01
CA GLY A 646 23.99 9.89 -33.31
C GLY A 646 24.09 11.33 -32.84
N ASP A 647 23.13 11.74 -32.00
CA ASP A 647 22.95 13.10 -31.48
C ASP A 647 22.60 14.13 -32.57
N PHE A 648 21.53 13.85 -33.33
CA PHE A 648 20.91 14.78 -34.28
C PHE A 648 21.86 15.25 -35.40
N LYS A 649 22.68 14.34 -35.95
CA LYS A 649 23.50 14.64 -37.13
C LYS A 649 22.62 14.83 -38.36
N HIS A 650 22.88 15.92 -39.10
CA HIS A 650 22.09 16.36 -40.25
C HIS A 650 21.74 15.23 -41.25
N ASP A 651 22.75 14.56 -41.81
CA ASP A 651 22.54 13.51 -42.83
C ASP A 651 21.69 12.34 -42.32
N ASN A 652 21.83 12.02 -41.03
CA ASN A 652 21.09 10.92 -40.43
C ASN A 652 19.64 11.30 -40.15
N ILE A 653 19.36 12.57 -39.83
CA ILE A 653 17.97 13.08 -39.71
C ILE A 653 17.26 12.90 -41.06
N VAL A 654 17.87 13.32 -42.16
CA VAL A 654 17.30 13.14 -43.50
C VAL A 654 17.03 11.66 -43.80
N LYS A 655 17.97 10.77 -43.43
CA LYS A 655 17.79 9.32 -43.58
C LYS A 655 16.66 8.77 -42.72
N PHE A 656 16.51 9.24 -41.49
CA PHE A 656 15.47 8.83 -40.55
C PHE A 656 14.06 9.06 -41.09
N PHE A 657 13.85 10.24 -41.69
CA PHE A 657 12.55 10.67 -42.24
C PHE A 657 12.35 10.30 -43.73
N SER A 658 13.33 9.66 -44.37
CA SER A 658 13.24 9.27 -45.79
C SER A 658 12.16 8.23 -46.06
N ASN A 659 11.65 8.17 -47.30
CA ASN A 659 10.69 7.16 -47.77
C ASN A 659 11.33 5.78 -48.06
N ASN A 660 12.60 5.57 -47.68
CA ASN A 660 13.24 4.28 -47.85
C ASN A 660 12.59 3.26 -46.89
N PRO A 661 12.21 2.04 -47.34
CA PRO A 661 11.65 1.01 -46.47
C PRO A 661 12.48 0.70 -45.21
N SER A 662 13.79 0.92 -45.25
CA SER A 662 14.67 0.69 -44.10
C SER A 662 14.69 1.84 -43.07
N SER A 663 14.14 3.01 -43.41
CA SER A 663 14.10 4.18 -42.52
C SER A 663 13.18 3.92 -41.33
N GLN A 664 13.40 4.63 -40.24
CA GLN A 664 12.60 4.43 -39.03
C GLN A 664 11.16 4.91 -39.20
N LYS A 665 10.97 6.06 -39.88
CA LYS A 665 9.62 6.54 -40.23
C LYS A 665 8.86 5.49 -41.05
N SER A 666 9.46 4.93 -42.11
CA SER A 666 8.80 3.93 -42.95
C SER A 666 8.46 2.64 -42.19
N LYS A 667 9.33 2.20 -41.27
CA LYS A 667 9.05 1.05 -40.41
C LYS A 667 7.83 1.28 -39.53
N TRP A 668 7.75 2.42 -38.85
CA TRP A 668 6.60 2.74 -38.01
C TRP A 668 5.29 2.87 -38.82
N LEU A 669 5.36 3.47 -40.02
CA LEU A 669 4.21 3.54 -40.94
C LEU A 669 3.77 2.16 -41.42
N GLY A 670 4.70 1.25 -41.70
CA GLY A 670 4.43 -0.12 -42.15
C GLY A 670 3.79 -1.01 -41.08
N THR A 671 3.86 -0.61 -39.80
CA THR A 671 3.33 -1.36 -38.66
C THR A 671 2.08 -0.72 -38.05
N ARG A 672 1.28 0.01 -38.83
CA ARG A 672 -0.01 0.54 -38.39
C ARG A 672 -1.01 -0.59 -38.06
N GLY A 673 -2.00 -0.27 -37.23
CA GLY A 673 -3.11 -1.17 -36.89
C GLY A 673 -2.94 -1.99 -35.61
N PHE A 674 -1.79 -1.92 -34.94
CA PHE A 674 -1.66 -2.43 -33.56
C PHE A 674 -2.06 -1.35 -32.56
N VAL A 675 -2.59 -1.79 -31.41
CA VAL A 675 -3.01 -0.90 -30.31
C VAL A 675 -1.85 -0.06 -29.75
N ASN A 676 -0.63 -0.57 -29.88
CA ASN A 676 0.62 0.07 -29.44
C ASN A 676 1.52 0.48 -30.61
N SER A 677 0.99 0.66 -31.82
CA SER A 677 1.76 1.23 -32.93
C SER A 677 2.24 2.63 -32.57
N ILE A 678 3.48 2.99 -32.94
CA ILE A 678 4.03 4.33 -32.65
C ILE A 678 3.32 5.42 -33.47
N ILE A 679 2.89 5.09 -34.68
CA ILE A 679 2.10 5.95 -35.57
C ILE A 679 0.76 5.25 -35.84
N HIS A 680 -0.36 5.92 -35.56
CA HIS A 680 -1.70 5.43 -35.86
C HIS A 680 -2.24 5.99 -37.19
N ASP A 681 -3.42 5.51 -37.61
CA ASP A 681 -4.14 6.11 -38.72
C ASP A 681 -4.56 7.54 -38.34
N GLY A 682 -4.24 8.51 -39.22
CA GLY A 682 -4.42 9.93 -38.94
C GLY A 682 -3.22 10.63 -38.29
N ASP A 683 -2.21 9.86 -37.85
CA ASP A 683 -0.93 10.41 -37.40
C ASP A 683 0.08 10.52 -38.56
N ASP A 684 0.92 11.56 -38.53
CA ASP A 684 2.06 11.74 -39.44
C ASP A 684 3.20 12.48 -38.73
N MET A 685 4.39 12.46 -39.34
CA MET A 685 5.58 13.13 -38.85
C MET A 685 6.31 13.82 -39.99
N SER A 686 6.48 15.13 -39.91
CA SER A 686 7.30 15.92 -40.84
C SER A 686 8.47 16.58 -40.14
N TYR A 687 9.43 17.05 -40.93
CA TYR A 687 10.57 17.79 -40.41
C TYR A 687 10.94 18.93 -41.36
N VAL A 688 11.47 20.01 -40.79
CA VAL A 688 12.03 21.16 -41.50
C VAL A 688 13.36 21.49 -40.86
N ILE A 689 14.43 21.46 -41.65
CA ILE A 689 15.76 21.89 -41.20
C ILE A 689 15.94 23.35 -41.58
N ASP A 690 16.23 24.19 -40.59
CA ASP A 690 16.70 25.54 -40.80
C ASP A 690 18.24 25.59 -40.71
N ASP A 691 18.88 25.57 -41.88
CA ASP A 691 20.34 25.60 -42.01
C ASP A 691 20.98 26.90 -41.46
N LYS A 692 20.19 27.97 -41.27
CA LYS A 692 20.70 29.25 -40.74
C LYS A 692 20.82 29.22 -39.22
N SER A 693 19.84 28.63 -38.54
CA SER A 693 19.82 28.51 -37.07
C SER A 693 20.42 27.20 -36.55
N ASN A 694 20.72 26.24 -37.44
CA ASN A 694 21.10 24.86 -37.10
C ASN A 694 20.03 24.15 -36.26
N LEU A 695 18.76 24.49 -36.45
CA LEU A 695 17.64 23.86 -35.78
C LEU A 695 16.90 22.94 -36.75
N CYS A 696 16.47 21.79 -36.25
CA CYS A 696 15.50 20.95 -36.93
C CYS A 696 14.18 21.03 -36.18
N HIS A 697 13.16 21.53 -36.86
CA HIS A 697 11.78 21.50 -36.38
C HIS A 697 11.15 20.20 -36.86
N ILE A 698 10.48 19.49 -35.95
CA ILE A 698 9.80 18.22 -36.22
C ILE A 698 8.35 18.41 -35.83
N ASP A 699 7.45 18.22 -36.79
CA ASP A 699 6.03 18.33 -36.56
C ASP A 699 5.46 16.93 -36.42
N LEU A 700 4.92 16.64 -35.23
CA LEU A 700 4.22 15.40 -34.94
C LEU A 700 2.72 15.67 -35.00
N VAL A 701 2.04 15.10 -35.99
CA VAL A 701 0.60 15.22 -36.18
C VAL A 701 -0.09 14.06 -35.48
N PHE A 702 -0.99 14.37 -34.54
CA PHE A 702 -1.84 13.41 -33.84
C PHE A 702 -3.31 13.70 -34.13
N ASN A 703 -3.91 12.97 -35.08
CA ASN A 703 -5.31 13.17 -35.49
C ASN A 703 -5.69 14.64 -35.72
N GLY A 704 -4.85 15.39 -36.43
CA GLY A 704 -5.05 16.81 -36.76
C GLY A 704 -4.47 17.81 -35.74
N ASN A 705 -4.08 17.37 -34.54
CA ASN A 705 -3.34 18.21 -33.60
C ASN A 705 -1.83 18.14 -33.88
N VAL A 706 -1.19 19.28 -34.13
CA VAL A 706 0.25 19.34 -34.40
C VAL A 706 1.00 19.66 -33.10
N LYS A 707 1.99 18.82 -32.75
CA LYS A 707 2.95 19.05 -31.68
C LYS A 707 4.34 19.24 -32.28
N ASN A 708 4.92 20.39 -32.04
CA ASN A 708 6.23 20.75 -32.57
C ASN A 708 7.31 20.33 -31.57
N LEU A 709 8.37 19.70 -32.09
CA LEU A 709 9.61 19.44 -31.37
C LEU A 709 10.73 20.23 -32.05
N GLU A 710 11.63 20.77 -31.25
CA GLU A 710 12.81 21.48 -31.73
C GLU A 710 14.05 20.76 -31.23
N VAL A 711 14.97 20.43 -32.16
CA VAL A 711 16.24 19.80 -31.84
C VAL A 711 17.40 20.52 -32.52
N THR A 712 18.49 20.72 -31.80
CA THR A 712 19.71 21.34 -32.32
C THR A 712 20.51 20.35 -33.14
N ILE A 713 20.89 20.72 -34.36
CA ILE A 713 21.64 19.88 -35.29
C ILE A 713 23.13 19.92 -34.96
N THR A 714 23.73 18.74 -34.80
CA THR A 714 25.18 18.60 -34.66
C THR A 714 25.84 18.56 -36.05
N LYS A 715 26.56 19.61 -36.44
CA LYS A 715 27.38 19.59 -37.67
C LYS A 715 28.56 18.65 -37.45
N GLY A 716 28.66 17.60 -38.26
CA GLY A 716 29.77 16.65 -38.17
C GLY A 716 31.12 17.36 -38.33
N THR A 717 32.02 17.19 -37.37
CA THR A 717 33.43 17.47 -37.57
C THR A 717 33.96 16.49 -38.61
N THR A 718 34.18 16.98 -39.83
CA THR A 718 34.97 16.27 -40.84
C THR A 718 36.33 15.94 -40.21
N PRO A 719 36.82 14.68 -40.27
CA PRO A 719 38.18 14.41 -39.84
C PRO A 719 39.10 15.21 -40.76
N VAL A 720 39.90 16.09 -40.17
CA VAL A 720 41.01 16.75 -40.86
C VAL A 720 41.89 15.63 -41.39
N LYS A 721 41.91 15.44 -42.71
CA LYS A 721 42.89 14.56 -43.35
C LYS A 721 44.27 15.07 -42.96
N ALA A 722 45.06 14.17 -42.39
CA ALA A 722 46.47 14.38 -42.06
C ALA A 722 47.27 14.90 -43.25
#